data_AF-A0A922F1H4-F1
#
_entry.id   AF-A0A922F1H4-F1
#
_cell.length_a   1.000
_cell.length_b   1.000
_cell.length_c   1.000
_cell.angle_alpha   90.00
_cell.angle_beta   90.00
_cell.angle_gamma   90.00
#
_symmetry.space_group_name_H-M   'P 1'
#
loop_
_entity.id
_entity.type
_entity.pdbx_description
1 polymer ?
#
loop_
_entity_poly.entity_id
_entity_poly.type
_entity_poly.pdbx_seq_one_letter_code
_entity_poly.pdbx_strand_id
1 'polypeptide(L)'
;MGYWPKISPILTITMKRCYSPFKGPFPLYHKPNSLLNSCKSMAQIKQAHAQLITTGLLLSPIQANKFLEKLAFSSFGSILYARQVFDQIPFPDLFLHNTMIKAHSLLSNSSYDSMIIFRSVVRGLSLTPNRYTFVFLFKACGNNLGVLEGEQIRVHAIKVGLEDNVFVTNALIGMYANWGLVEEARRMFNCSVERDLYSWNIMVGGYVGTGDMDQALEWFDRMPERDVVSWSTVIAGYVKVGCFLEALDLFHMMLKTGPKPNEFTLVSALAACANLVALDQGRWIHVYIERGEIKMNEQLLASLIDMYAKCGQIEFASKVFCNERGLRRKVWPWNAVIGGFSMHGKSKEAIEVFEQMKLEKVSPNKVTFIALLNACSHGNMVDEGRGYFESMASCYGIEPEIEHYGCMVDLLGRAGFLEEAEKIISSMPMPPDAAIWGALLGACKIHKDMERGERIGKILKELDPNHIGCRVLLANIYSASRRWNEAKVVREEIELKGRKKIPGCSSIELNGMFHQFLVGDRSHPQTKQLYLFLDEMTTKLKIAGYVPQFGDVLLDIDDEEDKETALSKHSEKLAIAFGLMNTAPKTPIRIVKNLRVCGDCHEATKFISKVYDREIIVRDRIRYHHFKKGSCSCKDYW
;
A
#
# COMPACT_ATOMS: atom_id res chain seq x y z
N MET A 1 -36.94 -45.84 -18.23
CA MET A 1 -38.05 -44.93 -18.57
C MET A 1 -37.81 -43.62 -17.82
N GLY A 2 -37.73 -42.48 -18.52
CA GLY A 2 -37.61 -41.18 -17.87
C GLY A 2 -36.96 -40.08 -18.72
N TYR A 3 -37.79 -39.41 -19.52
CA TYR A 3 -37.71 -38.01 -19.99
C TYR A 3 -36.42 -37.46 -20.64
N TRP A 4 -36.40 -37.53 -21.97
CA TRP A 4 -35.63 -36.63 -22.85
C TRP A 4 -36.34 -35.28 -22.99
N PRO A 5 -35.68 -34.11 -22.80
CA PRO A 5 -36.22 -32.85 -23.31
C PRO A 5 -35.97 -32.76 -24.82
N LYS A 6 -37.05 -32.49 -25.56
CA LYS A 6 -37.09 -32.31 -27.01
C LYS A 6 -36.10 -31.21 -27.45
N ILE A 7 -35.24 -31.56 -28.39
CA ILE A 7 -34.45 -30.61 -29.18
C ILE A 7 -35.41 -29.64 -29.89
N SER A 8 -35.18 -28.33 -29.73
CA SER A 8 -35.91 -27.27 -30.42
C SER A 8 -35.76 -27.41 -31.96
N PRO A 9 -36.83 -27.28 -32.77
CA PRO A 9 -36.77 -27.44 -34.23
C PRO A 9 -36.00 -26.33 -34.96
N ILE A 10 -35.47 -25.33 -34.26
CA ILE A 10 -34.77 -24.18 -34.86
C ILE A 10 -33.36 -24.56 -35.35
N LEU A 11 -32.76 -25.62 -34.81
CA LEU A 11 -31.41 -26.07 -35.18
C LEU A 11 -31.30 -26.80 -36.53
N THR A 12 -32.42 -27.29 -37.09
CA THR A 12 -32.41 -28.01 -38.37
C THR A 12 -32.63 -27.09 -39.57
N ILE A 13 -33.08 -25.84 -39.35
CA ILE A 13 -33.43 -24.88 -40.42
C ILE A 13 -32.25 -23.98 -40.77
N THR A 14 -31.34 -23.68 -39.83
CA THR A 14 -30.19 -22.80 -40.07
C THR A 14 -28.98 -23.52 -40.69
N MET A 15 -28.77 -24.82 -40.43
CA MET A 15 -27.67 -25.57 -41.09
C MET A 15 -27.96 -25.98 -42.54
N LYS A 16 -29.23 -26.08 -42.95
CA LYS A 16 -29.58 -26.42 -44.35
C LYS A 16 -29.48 -25.25 -45.33
N ARG A 17 -29.32 -24.00 -44.86
CA ARG A 17 -29.18 -22.83 -45.74
C ARG A 17 -27.73 -22.47 -46.14
N CYS A 18 -26.72 -23.15 -45.60
CA CYS A 18 -25.31 -22.86 -45.93
C CYS A 18 -24.62 -23.90 -46.84
N TYR A 19 -25.36 -24.85 -47.41
CA TYR A 19 -24.85 -25.71 -48.51
C TYR A 19 -25.47 -25.27 -49.83
N SER A 20 -24.98 -24.14 -50.35
CA SER A 20 -25.04 -23.80 -51.77
C SER A 20 -23.60 -23.74 -52.27
N PRO A 21 -23.21 -24.50 -53.31
CA PRO A 21 -21.91 -24.32 -53.93
C PRO A 21 -21.96 -23.02 -54.74
N PHE A 22 -21.64 -21.90 -54.10
CA PHE A 22 -21.43 -20.64 -54.79
C PHE A 22 -20.19 -20.76 -55.68
N LYS A 23 -20.42 -21.08 -56.96
CA LYS A 23 -19.47 -20.90 -58.06
C LYS A 23 -19.49 -19.41 -58.44
N GLY A 24 -18.39 -18.71 -58.18
CA GLY A 24 -18.11 -17.35 -58.64
C GLY A 24 -16.75 -16.85 -58.14
N PRO A 25 -15.97 -16.09 -58.93
CA PRO A 25 -14.56 -15.80 -58.62
C PRO A 25 -14.43 -14.83 -57.45
N PHE A 26 -13.60 -15.19 -56.46
CA PHE A 26 -13.27 -14.34 -55.32
C PHE A 26 -12.47 -13.10 -55.76
N PRO A 27 -12.84 -11.88 -55.34
CA PRO A 27 -11.89 -10.79 -55.27
C PRO A 27 -11.01 -11.00 -54.04
N LEU A 28 -9.74 -11.33 -54.28
CA LEU A 28 -8.67 -11.22 -53.31
C LEU A 28 -8.49 -9.75 -52.87
N TYR A 29 -8.02 -9.58 -51.62
CA TYR A 29 -7.48 -8.37 -50.98
C TYR A 29 -8.38 -7.57 -50.02
N HIS A 30 -8.54 -8.11 -48.80
CA HIS A 30 -7.93 -7.48 -47.62
C HIS A 30 -7.53 -8.58 -46.63
N LYS A 31 -6.25 -8.63 -46.22
CA LYS A 31 -5.74 -9.62 -45.26
C LYS A 31 -6.50 -9.45 -43.93
N PRO A 32 -7.23 -10.45 -43.43
CA PRO A 32 -7.90 -10.39 -42.12
C PRO A 32 -6.93 -10.04 -40.98
N ASN A 33 -5.67 -10.46 -41.14
CA ASN A 33 -4.58 -10.16 -40.22
C ASN A 33 -4.29 -8.65 -40.05
N SER A 34 -4.42 -7.82 -41.10
CA SER A 34 -4.20 -6.37 -40.96
C SER A 34 -5.37 -5.67 -40.27
N LEU A 35 -6.56 -6.26 -40.34
CA LEU A 35 -7.78 -5.71 -39.74
C LEU A 35 -7.80 -5.89 -38.22
N LEU A 36 -7.45 -7.07 -37.71
CA LEU A 36 -7.40 -7.33 -36.25
C LEU A 36 -6.30 -6.53 -35.55
N ASN A 37 -5.17 -6.35 -36.22
CA ASN A 37 -4.05 -5.58 -35.68
C ASN A 37 -4.37 -4.07 -35.63
N SER A 38 -5.20 -3.56 -36.53
CA SER A 38 -5.57 -2.13 -36.59
C SER A 38 -6.73 -1.73 -35.66
N CYS A 39 -7.46 -2.70 -35.09
CA CYS A 39 -8.51 -2.40 -34.11
C CYS A 39 -7.95 -1.72 -32.86
N LYS A 40 -8.56 -0.60 -32.47
CA LYS A 40 -8.29 0.22 -31.28
C LYS A 40 -9.50 0.38 -30.34
N SER A 41 -10.65 -0.20 -30.68
CA SER A 41 -11.87 -0.12 -29.86
C SER A 41 -12.73 -1.37 -29.96
N MET A 42 -13.62 -1.57 -28.98
CA MET A 42 -14.59 -2.68 -28.99
C MET A 42 -15.58 -2.63 -30.15
N ALA A 43 -15.93 -1.43 -30.61
CA ALA A 43 -16.81 -1.29 -31.78
C ALA A 43 -16.15 -1.89 -33.03
N GLN A 44 -14.86 -1.60 -33.24
CA GLN A 44 -14.09 -2.14 -34.36
C GLN A 44 -13.88 -3.65 -34.23
N ILE A 45 -13.65 -4.17 -33.02
CA ILE A 45 -13.57 -5.61 -32.78
C ILE A 45 -14.90 -6.30 -33.10
N LYS A 46 -16.05 -5.74 -32.72
CA LYS A 46 -17.37 -6.31 -33.05
C LYS A 46 -17.65 -6.31 -34.56
N GLN A 47 -17.18 -5.28 -35.27
CA GLN A 47 -17.24 -5.25 -36.74
C GLN A 47 -16.34 -6.33 -37.37
N ALA A 48 -15.11 -6.48 -36.88
CA ALA A 48 -14.21 -7.55 -37.30
C ALA A 48 -14.81 -8.94 -37.03
N HIS A 49 -15.46 -9.12 -35.88
CA HIS A 49 -16.15 -10.35 -35.53
C HIS A 49 -17.22 -10.73 -36.57
N ALA A 50 -18.08 -9.79 -36.93
CA ALA A 50 -19.11 -10.00 -37.95
C ALA A 50 -18.50 -10.41 -39.30
N GLN A 51 -17.41 -9.77 -39.71
CA GLN A 51 -16.70 -10.13 -40.95
C GLN A 51 -16.06 -11.51 -40.87
N LEU A 52 -15.47 -11.89 -39.73
CA LEU A 52 -14.86 -13.21 -39.55
C LEU A 52 -15.90 -14.35 -39.53
N ILE A 53 -17.12 -14.08 -39.03
CA ILE A 53 -18.27 -15.00 -39.12
C ILE A 53 -18.69 -15.17 -40.58
N THR A 54 -18.96 -14.07 -41.29
CA THR A 54 -19.51 -14.13 -42.66
C THR A 54 -18.53 -14.71 -43.68
N THR A 55 -17.23 -14.59 -43.43
CA THR A 55 -16.16 -15.18 -44.26
C THR A 55 -15.78 -16.60 -43.85
N GLY A 56 -16.35 -17.15 -42.76
CA GLY A 56 -16.03 -18.48 -42.24
C GLY A 56 -14.63 -18.60 -41.61
N LEU A 57 -13.90 -17.49 -41.45
CA LEU A 57 -12.52 -17.50 -40.95
C LEU A 57 -12.42 -17.86 -39.46
N LEU A 58 -13.49 -17.72 -38.68
CA LEU A 58 -13.52 -18.20 -37.28
C LEU A 58 -13.47 -19.72 -37.15
N LEU A 59 -13.72 -20.47 -38.23
CA LEU A 59 -13.54 -21.92 -38.23
C LEU A 59 -12.06 -22.32 -38.32
N SER A 60 -11.17 -21.38 -38.66
CA SER A 60 -9.72 -21.60 -38.63
C SER A 60 -9.18 -21.38 -37.21
N PRO A 61 -8.55 -22.40 -36.57
CA PRO A 61 -8.03 -22.26 -35.20
C PRO A 61 -7.02 -21.11 -35.03
N ILE A 62 -6.20 -20.85 -36.04
CA ILE A 62 -5.21 -19.76 -36.02
C ILE A 62 -5.89 -18.39 -35.98
N GLN A 63 -6.92 -18.19 -36.80
CA GLN A 63 -7.63 -16.90 -36.85
C GLN A 63 -8.53 -16.71 -35.64
N ALA A 64 -9.19 -17.78 -35.21
CA ALA A 64 -9.94 -17.80 -33.95
C ALA A 64 -9.04 -17.43 -32.76
N ASN A 65 -7.84 -18.00 -32.67
CA ASN A 65 -6.95 -17.70 -31.55
C ASN A 65 -6.50 -16.24 -31.55
N LYS A 66 -6.06 -15.70 -32.70
CA LYS A 66 -5.68 -14.29 -32.79
C LYS A 66 -6.83 -13.36 -32.40
N PHE A 67 -8.05 -13.73 -32.79
CA PHE A 67 -9.23 -12.96 -32.43
C PHE A 67 -9.51 -13.02 -30.92
N LEU A 68 -9.44 -14.21 -30.31
CA LEU A 68 -9.59 -14.37 -28.86
C LEU A 68 -8.46 -13.67 -28.08
N GLU A 69 -7.20 -13.74 -28.54
CA GLU A 69 -6.09 -12.99 -27.93
C GLU A 69 -6.34 -11.49 -27.96
N LYS A 70 -6.81 -10.97 -29.09
CA LYS A 70 -7.16 -9.55 -29.22
C LYS A 70 -8.30 -9.18 -28.26
N LEU A 71 -9.32 -10.04 -28.12
CA LEU A 71 -10.43 -9.84 -27.20
C LEU A 71 -10.03 -9.94 -25.73
N ALA A 72 -9.14 -10.84 -25.38
CA ALA A 72 -8.76 -11.15 -24.01
C ALA A 72 -7.67 -10.22 -23.46
N PHE A 73 -6.71 -9.80 -24.28
CA PHE A 73 -5.50 -9.12 -23.80
C PHE A 73 -5.39 -7.65 -24.23
N SER A 74 -6.29 -7.13 -25.07
CA SER A 74 -6.30 -5.69 -25.40
C SER A 74 -6.84 -4.87 -24.22
N SER A 75 -6.34 -3.65 -24.03
CA SER A 75 -6.79 -2.73 -22.97
C SER A 75 -8.28 -2.36 -23.05
N PHE A 76 -8.88 -2.51 -24.24
CA PHE A 76 -10.31 -2.31 -24.49
C PHE A 76 -11.07 -3.63 -24.65
N GLY A 77 -10.40 -4.79 -24.55
CA GLY A 77 -10.99 -6.10 -24.76
C GLY A 77 -12.04 -6.50 -23.71
N SER A 78 -12.78 -7.57 -23.98
CA SER A 78 -13.76 -8.13 -23.03
C SER A 78 -13.61 -9.64 -22.97
N ILE A 79 -13.19 -10.16 -21.81
CA ILE A 79 -13.04 -11.59 -21.59
C ILE A 79 -14.37 -12.33 -21.61
N LEU A 80 -15.44 -11.71 -21.09
CA LEU A 80 -16.79 -12.26 -21.15
C LEU A 80 -17.26 -12.42 -22.61
N TYR A 81 -16.93 -11.44 -23.46
CA TYR A 81 -17.21 -11.55 -24.89
C TYR A 81 -16.31 -12.59 -25.57
N ALA A 82 -15.03 -12.66 -25.21
CA ALA A 82 -14.13 -13.73 -25.68
C ALA A 82 -14.68 -15.12 -25.34
N ARG A 83 -15.23 -15.30 -24.13
CA ARG A 83 -15.86 -16.54 -23.69
C ARG A 83 -17.06 -16.90 -24.54
N GLN A 84 -17.96 -15.94 -24.81
CA GLN A 84 -19.11 -16.16 -25.69
C GLN A 84 -18.72 -16.57 -27.11
N VAL A 85 -17.63 -16.00 -27.65
CA VAL A 85 -17.11 -16.37 -28.96
C VAL A 85 -16.51 -17.77 -28.92
N PHE A 86 -15.71 -18.07 -27.90
CA PHE A 86 -15.11 -19.40 -27.71
C PHE A 86 -16.16 -20.51 -27.65
N ASP A 87 -17.25 -20.29 -26.91
CA ASP A 87 -18.34 -21.28 -26.76
C ASP A 87 -19.09 -21.54 -28.08
N GLN A 88 -18.95 -20.67 -29.09
CA GLN A 88 -19.55 -20.84 -30.42
C GLN A 88 -18.63 -21.56 -31.42
N ILE A 89 -17.35 -21.77 -31.09
CA ILE A 89 -16.41 -22.45 -31.98
C ILE A 89 -16.68 -23.96 -31.90
N PRO A 90 -16.99 -24.64 -33.03
CA PRO A 90 -17.17 -26.07 -33.04
C PRO A 90 -15.80 -26.76 -32.89
N PHE A 91 -15.66 -27.63 -31.89
CA PHE A 91 -14.44 -28.42 -31.61
C PHE A 91 -13.17 -27.55 -31.41
N PRO A 92 -13.10 -26.71 -30.37
CA PRO A 92 -11.91 -25.91 -30.08
C PRO A 92 -10.71 -26.80 -29.76
N ASP A 93 -9.55 -26.48 -30.34
CA ASP A 93 -8.30 -27.19 -30.07
C ASP A 93 -7.70 -26.81 -28.69
N LEU A 94 -6.65 -27.50 -28.27
CA LEU A 94 -5.98 -27.24 -26.99
C LEU A 94 -5.39 -25.83 -26.91
N PHE A 95 -5.00 -25.24 -28.04
CA PHE A 95 -4.40 -23.91 -28.08
C PHE A 95 -5.42 -22.83 -27.74
N LEU A 96 -6.62 -22.90 -28.32
CA LEU A 96 -7.75 -22.02 -27.98
C LEU A 96 -8.15 -22.16 -26.50
N HIS A 97 -8.19 -23.40 -25.98
CA HIS A 97 -8.45 -23.63 -24.55
C HIS A 97 -7.37 -22.97 -23.67
N ASN A 98 -6.09 -23.17 -23.99
CA ASN A 98 -4.98 -22.58 -23.24
C ASN A 98 -5.00 -21.04 -23.27
N THR A 99 -5.38 -20.43 -24.39
CA THR A 99 -5.56 -18.98 -24.51
C THR A 99 -6.65 -18.48 -23.56
N MET A 100 -7.77 -19.18 -23.46
CA MET A 100 -8.84 -18.81 -22.53
C MET A 100 -8.46 -19.07 -21.08
N ILE A 101 -7.82 -20.22 -20.76
CA ILE A 101 -7.30 -20.50 -19.41
C ILE A 101 -6.32 -19.41 -18.98
N LYS A 102 -5.38 -19.02 -19.87
CA LYS A 102 -4.45 -17.92 -19.63
C LYS A 102 -5.19 -16.61 -19.36
N ALA A 103 -6.15 -16.25 -20.20
CA ALA A 103 -6.94 -15.02 -20.04
C ALA A 103 -7.64 -14.98 -18.67
N HIS A 104 -8.28 -16.08 -18.28
CA HIS A 104 -8.99 -16.19 -17.01
C HIS A 104 -8.07 -16.26 -15.79
N SER A 105 -6.84 -16.79 -15.94
CA SER A 105 -5.82 -16.84 -14.87
C SER A 105 -5.26 -15.48 -14.45
N LEU A 106 -5.36 -14.47 -15.33
CA LEU A 106 -4.83 -13.13 -15.09
C LEU A 106 -5.83 -12.21 -14.37
N LEU A 107 -7.09 -12.62 -14.23
CA LEU A 107 -8.16 -11.82 -13.65
C LEU A 107 -8.66 -12.47 -12.35
N SER A 108 -8.74 -11.66 -11.28
CA SER A 108 -9.14 -12.12 -9.95
C SER A 108 -10.54 -12.74 -9.94
N ASN A 109 -11.50 -12.09 -10.62
CA ASN A 109 -12.90 -12.48 -10.56
C ASN A 109 -13.29 -13.63 -11.50
N SER A 110 -12.36 -14.18 -12.29
CA SER A 110 -12.67 -15.24 -13.26
C SER A 110 -11.76 -16.47 -13.16
N SER A 111 -11.01 -16.61 -12.08
CA SER A 111 -10.10 -17.75 -11.92
C SER A 111 -10.83 -19.09 -11.93
N TYR A 112 -12.10 -19.14 -11.48
CA TYR A 112 -12.93 -20.35 -11.54
C TYR A 112 -13.28 -20.76 -12.99
N ASP A 113 -13.44 -19.82 -13.91
CA ASP A 113 -13.69 -20.13 -15.33
C ASP A 113 -12.52 -20.90 -15.95
N SER A 114 -11.29 -20.66 -15.49
CA SER A 114 -10.13 -21.45 -15.93
C SER A 114 -10.29 -22.95 -15.64
N MET A 115 -10.91 -23.30 -14.50
CA MET A 115 -11.23 -24.68 -14.11
C MET A 115 -12.34 -25.28 -14.95
N ILE A 116 -13.37 -24.48 -15.29
CA ILE A 116 -14.47 -24.93 -16.16
C ILE A 116 -13.92 -25.29 -17.54
N ILE A 117 -13.01 -24.47 -18.07
CA ILE A 117 -12.36 -24.70 -19.37
C ILE A 117 -11.42 -25.90 -19.29
N PHE A 118 -10.66 -26.05 -18.21
CA PHE A 118 -9.84 -27.26 -18.02
C PHE A 118 -10.69 -28.54 -17.99
N ARG A 119 -11.86 -28.49 -17.35
CA ARG A 119 -12.79 -29.63 -17.32
C ARG A 119 -13.30 -29.98 -18.72
N SER A 120 -13.47 -29.02 -19.64
CA SER A 120 -13.81 -29.33 -21.04
C SER A 120 -12.64 -29.98 -21.79
N VAL A 121 -11.40 -29.57 -21.51
CA VAL A 121 -10.18 -30.21 -22.05
C VAL A 121 -10.12 -31.68 -21.63
N VAL A 122 -10.24 -31.97 -20.33
CA VAL A 122 -10.11 -33.35 -19.79
C VAL A 122 -11.25 -34.27 -20.25
N ARG A 123 -12.43 -33.72 -20.55
CA ARG A 123 -13.57 -34.48 -21.10
C ARG A 123 -13.47 -34.73 -22.60
N GLY A 124 -12.65 -33.98 -23.32
CA GLY A 124 -12.45 -34.14 -24.76
C GLY A 124 -11.64 -35.40 -25.06
N LEU A 125 -12.19 -36.31 -25.85
CA LEU A 125 -11.56 -37.60 -26.21
C LEU A 125 -10.21 -37.45 -26.93
N SER A 126 -9.91 -36.29 -27.51
CA SER A 126 -8.69 -36.03 -28.31
C SER A 126 -7.78 -34.92 -27.75
N LEU A 127 -8.08 -34.38 -26.57
CA LEU A 127 -7.31 -33.28 -25.99
C LEU A 127 -6.55 -33.75 -24.75
N THR A 128 -5.22 -33.63 -24.78
CA THR A 128 -4.36 -33.90 -23.63
C THR A 128 -3.79 -32.60 -23.07
N PRO A 129 -3.99 -32.29 -21.77
CA PRO A 129 -3.37 -31.13 -21.15
C PRO A 129 -1.84 -31.14 -21.34
N ASN A 130 -1.26 -29.96 -21.56
CA ASN A 130 0.19 -29.82 -21.74
C ASN A 130 0.80 -28.87 -20.70
N ARG A 131 2.12 -28.63 -20.80
CA ARG A 131 2.84 -27.73 -19.88
C ARG A 131 2.21 -26.35 -19.74
N TYR A 132 1.69 -25.78 -20.83
CA TYR A 132 1.07 -24.45 -20.81
C TYR A 132 -0.27 -24.48 -20.07
N THR A 133 -1.06 -25.54 -20.25
CA THR A 133 -2.33 -25.75 -19.52
C THR A 133 -2.07 -25.69 -18.01
N PHE A 134 -1.11 -26.46 -17.50
CA PHE A 134 -0.82 -26.53 -16.07
C PHE A 134 -0.17 -25.25 -15.52
N VAL A 135 0.75 -24.61 -16.26
CA VAL A 135 1.34 -23.33 -15.85
C VAL A 135 0.27 -22.27 -15.61
N PHE A 136 -0.72 -22.15 -16.52
CA PHE A 136 -1.78 -21.17 -16.36
C PHE A 136 -2.78 -21.54 -15.24
N LEU A 137 -3.05 -22.84 -15.05
CA LEU A 137 -3.92 -23.31 -13.98
C LEU A 137 -3.31 -23.12 -12.60
N PHE A 138 -2.03 -23.47 -12.40
CA PHE A 138 -1.37 -23.23 -11.11
C PHE A 138 -1.24 -21.75 -10.80
N LYS A 139 -1.05 -20.90 -11.83
CA LYS A 139 -1.12 -19.44 -11.66
C LYS A 139 -2.52 -18.98 -11.23
N ALA A 140 -3.59 -19.51 -11.83
CA ALA A 140 -4.96 -19.21 -11.42
C ALA A 140 -5.21 -19.67 -9.97
N CYS A 141 -4.69 -20.84 -9.60
CA CYS A 141 -4.79 -21.38 -8.25
C CYS A 141 -4.07 -20.53 -7.22
N GLY A 142 -2.80 -20.20 -7.45
CA GLY A 142 -2.01 -19.39 -6.53
C GLY A 142 -2.60 -17.99 -6.32
N ASN A 143 -3.37 -17.47 -7.28
CA ASN A 143 -3.97 -16.14 -7.15
C ASN A 143 -5.32 -16.15 -6.42
N ASN A 144 -6.24 -17.08 -6.75
CA ASN A 144 -7.62 -16.98 -6.26
C ASN A 144 -8.38 -18.32 -6.08
N LEU A 145 -7.80 -19.48 -6.42
CA LEU A 145 -8.48 -20.76 -6.16
C LEU A 145 -7.97 -21.37 -4.85
N GLY A 146 -8.81 -22.19 -4.24
CA GLY A 146 -8.49 -22.86 -3.00
C GLY A 146 -7.38 -23.90 -3.15
N VAL A 147 -6.81 -24.28 -2.00
CA VAL A 147 -5.77 -25.32 -1.90
C VAL A 147 -6.25 -26.65 -2.49
N LEU A 148 -7.51 -27.01 -2.25
CA LEU A 148 -8.10 -28.26 -2.73
C LEU A 148 -8.10 -28.36 -4.25
N GLU A 149 -8.52 -27.29 -4.94
CA GLU A 149 -8.56 -27.25 -6.40
C GLU A 149 -7.15 -27.36 -7.00
N GLY A 150 -6.17 -26.64 -6.45
CA GLY A 150 -4.81 -26.72 -6.96
C GLY A 150 -4.14 -28.07 -6.71
N GLU A 151 -4.44 -28.74 -5.59
CA GLU A 151 -3.98 -30.13 -5.37
C GLU A 151 -4.59 -31.11 -6.39
N GLN A 152 -5.87 -30.95 -6.74
CA GLN A 152 -6.48 -31.78 -7.79
C GLN A 152 -5.80 -31.58 -9.15
N ILE A 153 -5.44 -30.34 -9.49
CA ILE A 153 -4.71 -30.03 -10.73
C ILE A 153 -3.29 -30.63 -10.66
N ARG A 154 -2.61 -30.54 -9.52
CA ARG A 154 -1.29 -31.16 -9.29
C ARG A 154 -1.34 -32.66 -9.54
N VAL A 155 -2.34 -33.36 -9.00
CA VAL A 155 -2.53 -34.80 -9.24
C VAL A 155 -2.75 -35.09 -10.73
N HIS A 156 -3.47 -34.24 -11.46
CA HIS A 156 -3.62 -34.40 -12.92
C HIS A 156 -2.30 -34.17 -13.66
N ALA A 157 -1.47 -33.20 -13.24
CA ALA A 157 -0.16 -32.97 -13.84
C ALA A 157 0.75 -34.20 -13.70
N ILE A 158 0.75 -34.83 -12.52
CA ILE A 158 1.47 -36.09 -12.26
C ILE A 158 0.94 -37.22 -13.15
N LYS A 159 -0.38 -37.38 -13.26
CA LYS A 159 -0.99 -38.42 -14.11
C LYS A 159 -0.63 -38.29 -15.59
N VAL A 160 -0.35 -37.07 -16.06
CA VAL A 160 0.02 -36.79 -17.45
C VAL A 160 1.55 -36.83 -17.66
N GLY A 161 2.34 -37.05 -16.60
CA GLY A 161 3.81 -37.15 -16.67
C GLY A 161 4.50 -35.80 -16.87
N LEU A 162 3.93 -34.72 -16.31
CA LEU A 162 4.44 -33.35 -16.44
C LEU A 162 4.97 -32.77 -15.12
N GLU A 163 5.08 -33.58 -14.07
CA GLU A 163 5.55 -33.19 -12.74
C GLU A 163 7.01 -32.73 -12.71
N ASP A 164 7.86 -33.31 -13.56
CA ASP A 164 9.29 -33.00 -13.67
C ASP A 164 9.57 -31.90 -14.71
N ASN A 165 8.54 -31.36 -15.37
CA ASN A 165 8.73 -30.27 -16.32
C ASN A 165 9.03 -28.96 -15.57
N VAL A 166 10.23 -28.39 -15.76
CA VAL A 166 10.71 -27.18 -15.08
C VAL A 166 9.68 -26.04 -15.03
N PHE A 167 8.97 -25.76 -16.13
CA PHE A 167 7.96 -24.71 -16.16
C PHE A 167 6.75 -25.03 -15.27
N VAL A 168 6.32 -26.30 -15.25
CA VAL A 168 5.21 -26.79 -14.43
C VAL A 168 5.62 -26.81 -12.96
N THR A 169 6.82 -27.29 -12.65
CA THR A 169 7.39 -27.29 -11.28
C THR A 169 7.53 -25.87 -10.75
N ASN A 170 8.05 -24.93 -11.54
CA ASN A 170 8.14 -23.51 -11.15
C ASN A 170 6.76 -22.89 -10.89
N ALA A 171 5.75 -23.20 -11.71
CA ALA A 171 4.38 -22.75 -11.48
C ALA A 171 3.76 -23.36 -10.20
N LEU A 172 4.08 -24.62 -9.89
CA LEU A 172 3.69 -25.28 -8.63
C LEU A 172 4.34 -24.64 -7.41
N ILE A 173 5.64 -24.37 -7.46
CA ILE A 173 6.37 -23.67 -6.38
C ILE A 173 5.71 -22.30 -6.13
N GLY A 174 5.41 -21.55 -7.20
CA GLY A 174 4.74 -20.25 -7.10
C GLY A 174 3.33 -20.32 -6.51
N MET A 175 2.57 -21.37 -6.85
CA MET A 175 1.25 -21.61 -6.26
C MET A 175 1.34 -21.81 -4.73
N TYR A 176 2.23 -22.68 -4.26
CA TYR A 176 2.41 -22.92 -2.83
C TYR A 176 2.94 -21.68 -2.10
N ALA A 177 3.89 -20.96 -2.70
CA ALA A 177 4.43 -19.72 -2.16
C ALA A 177 3.34 -18.66 -1.97
N ASN A 178 2.45 -18.47 -2.95
CA ASN A 178 1.36 -17.52 -2.86
C ASN A 178 0.32 -17.88 -1.79
N TRP A 179 0.14 -19.17 -1.49
CA TRP A 179 -0.70 -19.63 -0.38
C TRP A 179 -0.02 -19.54 0.99
N GLY A 180 1.25 -19.12 1.04
CA GLY A 180 2.05 -19.10 2.26
C GLY A 180 2.51 -20.49 2.72
N LEU A 181 2.33 -21.54 1.91
CA LEU A 181 2.79 -22.90 2.17
C LEU A 181 4.25 -23.07 1.72
N VAL A 182 5.14 -22.24 2.28
CA VAL A 182 6.52 -22.11 1.79
C VAL A 182 7.34 -23.39 1.99
N GLU A 183 7.01 -24.22 2.98
CA GLU A 183 7.66 -25.53 3.15
C GLU A 183 7.31 -26.52 2.03
N GLU A 184 6.07 -26.52 1.52
CA GLU A 184 5.71 -27.31 0.34
C GLU A 184 6.39 -26.76 -0.92
N ALA A 185 6.47 -25.43 -1.05
CA ALA A 185 7.22 -24.80 -2.12
C ALA A 185 8.70 -25.22 -2.09
N ARG A 186 9.33 -25.21 -0.91
CA ARG A 186 10.70 -25.66 -0.65
C ARG A 186 10.88 -27.13 -1.01
N ARG A 187 9.93 -28.00 -0.64
CA ARG A 187 9.95 -29.42 -0.99
C ARG A 187 9.94 -29.60 -2.51
N MET A 188 9.06 -28.90 -3.22
CA MET A 188 8.99 -28.95 -4.68
C MET A 188 10.25 -28.40 -5.34
N PHE A 189 10.82 -27.32 -4.80
CA PHE A 189 12.09 -26.76 -5.26
C PHE A 189 13.26 -27.75 -5.12
N ASN A 190 13.35 -28.42 -3.98
CA ASN A 190 14.42 -29.41 -3.72
C ASN A 190 14.32 -30.66 -4.60
N CYS A 191 13.10 -31.07 -4.96
CA CYS A 191 12.86 -32.18 -5.89
C CYS A 191 13.08 -31.80 -7.36
N SER A 192 13.19 -30.51 -7.70
CA SER A 192 13.37 -30.08 -9.08
C SER A 192 14.74 -30.50 -9.63
N VAL A 193 14.73 -31.14 -10.80
CA VAL A 193 15.94 -31.60 -11.52
C VAL A 193 16.78 -30.41 -11.98
N GLU A 194 16.14 -29.36 -12.49
CA GLU A 194 16.78 -28.10 -12.87
C GLU A 194 16.24 -26.96 -12.02
N ARG A 195 17.15 -26.16 -11.45
CA ARG A 195 16.83 -24.98 -10.64
C ARG A 195 17.39 -23.75 -11.33
N ASP A 196 16.54 -23.09 -12.08
CA ASP A 196 16.89 -21.84 -12.76
C ASP A 196 16.73 -20.63 -11.84
N LEU A 197 17.24 -19.47 -12.26
CA LEU A 197 17.14 -18.23 -11.49
C LEU A 197 15.69 -17.88 -11.12
N TYR A 198 14.73 -18.25 -11.99
CA TYR A 198 13.31 -18.04 -11.75
C TYR A 198 12.79 -18.85 -10.53
N SER A 199 13.16 -20.12 -10.42
CA SER A 199 12.81 -20.98 -9.28
C SER A 199 13.32 -20.42 -7.95
N TRP A 200 14.54 -19.87 -7.93
CA TRP A 200 15.12 -19.21 -6.75
C TRP A 200 14.36 -17.93 -6.40
N ASN A 201 14.06 -17.08 -7.40
CA ASN A 201 13.28 -15.85 -7.21
C ASN A 201 11.88 -16.12 -6.65
N ILE A 202 11.23 -17.21 -7.06
CA ILE A 202 9.94 -17.62 -6.49
C ILE A 202 10.08 -17.96 -5.00
N MET A 203 11.12 -18.71 -4.61
CA MET A 203 11.33 -19.09 -3.21
C MET A 203 11.60 -17.86 -2.32
N VAL A 204 12.47 -16.96 -2.75
CA VAL A 204 12.72 -15.68 -2.07
C VAL A 204 11.41 -14.88 -1.96
N GLY A 205 10.66 -14.77 -3.05
CA GLY A 205 9.35 -14.10 -3.06
C GLY A 205 8.32 -14.73 -2.12
N GLY A 206 8.35 -16.06 -1.95
CA GLY A 206 7.50 -16.79 -1.01
C GLY A 206 7.78 -16.42 0.44
N TYR A 207 9.05 -16.40 0.85
CA TYR A 207 9.44 -15.97 2.20
C TYR A 207 9.12 -14.50 2.45
N VAL A 208 9.38 -13.62 1.47
CA VAL A 208 8.95 -12.21 1.53
C VAL A 208 7.43 -12.09 1.65
N GLY A 209 6.68 -12.96 0.96
CA GLY A 209 5.23 -13.01 0.99
C GLY A 209 4.67 -13.28 2.39
N THR A 210 5.28 -14.22 3.12
CA THR A 210 4.94 -14.57 4.50
C THR A 210 5.51 -13.60 5.54
N GLY A 211 6.41 -12.71 5.15
CA GLY A 211 7.08 -11.75 6.04
C GLY A 211 8.27 -12.33 6.81
N ASP A 212 8.71 -13.55 6.47
CA ASP A 212 9.90 -14.17 7.06
C ASP A 212 11.17 -13.68 6.34
N MET A 213 11.61 -12.49 6.73
CA MET A 213 12.72 -11.80 6.06
C MET A 213 14.07 -12.45 6.33
N ASP A 214 14.24 -13.13 7.47
CA ASP A 214 15.47 -13.84 7.81
C ASP A 214 15.71 -15.00 6.84
N GLN A 215 14.68 -15.82 6.61
CA GLN A 215 14.75 -16.90 5.61
C GLN A 215 14.84 -16.35 4.18
N ALA A 216 14.16 -15.24 3.87
CA ALA A 216 14.26 -14.60 2.57
C ALA A 216 15.72 -14.19 2.25
N LEU A 217 16.42 -13.62 3.24
CA LEU A 217 17.81 -13.21 3.10
C LEU A 217 18.75 -14.43 3.03
N GLU A 218 18.55 -15.48 3.84
CA GLU A 218 19.34 -16.72 3.74
C GLU A 218 19.26 -17.32 2.33
N TRP A 219 18.05 -17.39 1.76
CA TRP A 219 17.85 -17.91 0.41
C TRP A 219 18.47 -17.02 -0.65
N PHE A 220 18.30 -15.71 -0.52
CA PHE A 220 18.93 -14.72 -1.38
C PHE A 220 20.47 -14.85 -1.35
N ASP A 221 21.06 -15.05 -0.18
CA ASP A 221 22.51 -15.22 0.01
C ASP A 221 23.03 -16.54 -0.60
N ARG A 222 22.18 -17.57 -0.66
CA ARG A 222 22.46 -18.87 -1.28
C ARG A 222 22.28 -18.91 -2.79
N MET A 223 21.65 -17.90 -3.39
CA MET A 223 21.45 -17.84 -4.84
C MET A 223 22.80 -17.85 -5.59
N PRO A 224 22.99 -18.74 -6.59
CA PRO A 224 24.22 -18.77 -7.39
C PRO A 224 24.45 -17.47 -8.17
N GLU A 225 23.37 -16.90 -8.71
CA GLU A 225 23.35 -15.65 -9.44
C GLU A 225 22.16 -14.81 -8.99
N ARG A 226 22.27 -13.48 -9.08
CA ARG A 226 21.23 -12.54 -8.67
C ARG A 226 20.97 -11.52 -9.77
N ASP A 227 19.75 -11.49 -10.28
CA ASP A 227 19.27 -10.48 -11.22
C ASP A 227 18.51 -9.34 -10.53
N VAL A 228 18.09 -8.35 -11.31
CA VAL A 228 17.31 -7.22 -10.82
C VAL A 228 16.06 -7.67 -10.05
N VAL A 229 15.43 -8.79 -10.45
CA VAL A 229 14.25 -9.32 -9.77
C VAL A 229 14.60 -9.74 -8.34
N SER A 230 15.60 -10.61 -8.15
CA SER A 230 16.04 -11.04 -6.80
C SER A 230 16.29 -9.86 -5.86
N TRP A 231 17.06 -8.86 -6.29
CA TRP A 231 17.35 -7.66 -5.49
C TRP A 231 16.10 -6.86 -5.19
N SER A 232 15.28 -6.59 -6.20
CA SER A 232 14.10 -5.77 -6.06
C SER A 232 13.04 -6.41 -5.16
N THR A 233 12.93 -7.74 -5.17
CA THR A 233 12.02 -8.52 -4.32
C THR A 233 12.41 -8.41 -2.84
N VAL A 234 13.68 -8.61 -2.49
CA VAL A 234 14.12 -8.50 -1.07
C VAL A 234 14.02 -7.06 -0.56
N ILE A 235 14.43 -6.06 -1.36
CA ILE A 235 14.32 -4.64 -0.99
C ILE A 235 12.86 -4.27 -0.73
N ALA A 236 11.95 -4.63 -1.65
CA ALA A 236 10.52 -4.39 -1.47
C ALA A 236 9.94 -5.13 -0.26
N GLY A 237 10.44 -6.34 0.02
CA GLY A 237 10.07 -7.12 1.20
C GLY A 237 10.42 -6.43 2.52
N TYR A 238 11.66 -5.96 2.66
CA TYR A 238 12.09 -5.21 3.85
C TYR A 238 11.27 -3.91 4.03
N VAL A 239 10.97 -3.20 2.94
CA VAL A 239 10.05 -2.04 2.99
C VAL A 239 8.65 -2.44 3.47
N LYS A 240 8.11 -3.57 2.99
CA LYS A 240 6.77 -4.05 3.34
C LYS A 240 6.64 -4.39 4.83
N VAL A 241 7.67 -4.95 5.44
CA VAL A 241 7.68 -5.28 6.88
C VAL A 241 8.07 -4.12 7.79
N GLY A 242 8.48 -2.98 7.21
CA GLY A 242 8.84 -1.75 7.95
C GLY A 242 10.30 -1.64 8.36
N CYS A 243 11.17 -2.54 7.87
CA CYS A 243 12.62 -2.54 8.08
C CYS A 243 13.30 -1.68 7.00
N PHE A 244 13.09 -0.37 7.09
CA PHE A 244 13.49 0.56 6.03
C PHE A 244 15.01 0.78 5.93
N LEU A 245 15.76 0.65 7.04
CA LEU A 245 17.22 0.83 7.04
C LEU A 245 17.88 -0.31 6.27
N GLU A 246 17.48 -1.54 6.59
CA GLU A 246 17.95 -2.77 5.94
C GLU A 246 17.61 -2.76 4.44
N ALA A 247 16.42 -2.24 4.07
CA ALA A 247 16.06 -2.05 2.67
C ALA A 247 17.01 -1.10 1.92
N LEU A 248 17.42 0.01 2.56
CA LEU A 248 18.38 0.94 1.97
C LEU A 248 19.80 0.36 1.93
N ASP A 249 20.21 -0.41 2.92
CA ASP A 249 21.51 -1.09 2.92
C ASP A 249 21.61 -2.11 1.78
N LEU A 250 20.56 -2.89 1.54
CA LEU A 250 20.46 -3.79 0.38
C LEU A 250 20.46 -3.02 -0.94
N PHE A 251 19.79 -1.86 -1.00
CA PHE A 251 19.82 -1.00 -2.19
C PHE A 251 21.24 -0.46 -2.47
N HIS A 252 21.97 0.00 -1.44
CA HIS A 252 23.36 0.41 -1.59
C HIS A 252 24.26 -0.74 -2.02
N MET A 253 24.04 -1.94 -1.48
CA MET A 253 24.76 -3.14 -1.90
C MET A 253 24.48 -3.48 -3.36
N MET A 254 23.23 -3.37 -3.82
CA MET A 254 22.87 -3.53 -5.23
C MET A 254 23.61 -2.53 -6.11
N LEU A 255 23.69 -1.25 -5.71
CA LEU A 255 24.42 -0.22 -6.47
C LEU A 255 25.93 -0.50 -6.57
N LYS A 256 26.51 -1.16 -5.55
CA LYS A 256 27.95 -1.43 -5.47
C LYS A 256 28.36 -2.70 -6.19
N THR A 257 27.60 -3.77 -6.07
CA THR A 257 27.97 -5.13 -6.52
C THR A 257 26.91 -5.80 -7.39
N GLY A 258 25.71 -5.25 -7.45
CA GLY A 258 24.56 -5.84 -8.14
C GLY A 258 24.33 -5.26 -9.54
N PRO A 259 23.26 -5.72 -10.20
CA PRO A 259 22.82 -5.15 -11.46
C PRO A 259 22.26 -3.74 -11.25
N LYS A 260 22.14 -2.97 -12.34
CA LYS A 260 21.52 -1.63 -12.28
C LYS A 260 20.06 -1.73 -11.77
N PRO A 261 19.65 -0.85 -10.83
CA PRO A 261 18.26 -0.78 -10.39
C PRO A 261 17.31 -0.56 -11.56
N ASN A 262 16.10 -1.12 -11.45
CA ASN A 262 14.98 -0.75 -12.31
C ASN A 262 14.03 0.22 -11.58
N GLU A 263 13.00 0.67 -12.29
CA GLU A 263 11.97 1.55 -11.75
C GLU A 263 11.34 1.03 -10.44
N PHE A 264 11.00 -0.27 -10.38
CA PHE A 264 10.40 -0.89 -9.21
C PHE A 264 11.34 -0.83 -7.99
N THR A 265 12.64 -1.08 -8.21
CA THR A 265 13.66 -0.95 -7.17
C THR A 265 13.74 0.47 -6.63
N LEU A 266 13.71 1.48 -7.51
CA LEU A 266 13.74 2.89 -7.09
C LEU A 266 12.47 3.29 -6.34
N VAL A 267 11.30 2.82 -6.74
CA VAL A 267 10.04 3.03 -6.01
C VAL A 267 10.14 2.52 -4.57
N SER A 268 10.69 1.31 -4.38
CA SER A 268 10.91 0.73 -3.04
C SER A 268 11.95 1.52 -2.24
N ALA A 269 13.08 1.89 -2.85
CA ALA A 269 14.11 2.67 -2.17
C ALA A 269 13.60 4.08 -1.77
N LEU A 270 12.82 4.75 -2.63
CA LEU A 270 12.17 6.02 -2.31
C LEU A 270 11.15 5.88 -1.18
N ALA A 271 10.39 4.79 -1.14
CA ALA A 271 9.47 4.51 -0.04
C ALA A 271 10.21 4.31 1.30
N ALA A 272 11.37 3.64 1.29
CA ALA A 272 12.22 3.53 2.48
C ALA A 272 12.74 4.91 2.92
N CYS A 273 13.24 5.72 1.97
CA CYS A 273 13.67 7.10 2.24
C CYS A 273 12.53 7.93 2.85
N ALA A 274 11.32 7.81 2.31
CA ALA A 274 10.15 8.54 2.77
C ALA A 274 9.77 8.19 4.22
N ASN A 275 9.92 6.94 4.64
CA ASN A 275 9.59 6.51 6.01
C ASN A 275 10.69 6.82 7.01
N LEU A 276 11.95 6.79 6.58
CA LEU A 276 13.09 7.21 7.40
C LEU A 276 13.30 8.71 7.41
N VAL A 277 12.69 9.46 6.50
CA VAL A 277 13.01 10.89 6.26
C VAL A 277 14.48 11.05 5.84
N ALA A 278 14.95 10.11 5.04
CA ALA A 278 16.30 10.05 4.44
C ALA A 278 16.36 10.96 3.19
N LEU A 279 16.42 12.27 3.42
CA LEU A 279 16.22 13.27 2.36
C LEU A 279 17.39 13.29 1.37
N ASP A 280 18.61 13.09 1.85
CA ASP A 280 19.81 13.19 1.03
C ASP A 280 19.92 12.01 0.04
N GLN A 281 19.58 10.80 0.49
CA GLN A 281 19.49 9.60 -0.35
C GLN A 281 18.33 9.73 -1.33
N GLY A 282 17.17 10.26 -0.89
CA GLY A 282 16.06 10.57 -1.78
C GLY A 282 16.43 11.56 -2.90
N ARG A 283 17.21 12.60 -2.59
CA ARG A 283 17.75 13.54 -3.59
C ARG A 283 18.75 12.87 -4.52
N TRP A 284 19.62 12.02 -3.99
CA TRP A 284 20.56 11.26 -4.81
C TRP A 284 19.82 10.38 -5.83
N ILE A 285 18.76 9.67 -5.40
CA ILE A 285 17.91 8.86 -6.29
C ILE A 285 17.24 9.75 -7.35
N HIS A 286 16.74 10.92 -6.97
CA HIS A 286 16.14 11.85 -7.92
C HIS A 286 17.13 12.30 -9.01
N VAL A 287 18.36 12.68 -8.63
CA VAL A 287 19.43 13.02 -9.57
C VAL A 287 19.80 11.83 -10.46
N TYR A 288 19.83 10.61 -9.91
CA TYR A 288 20.07 9.39 -10.67
C TYR A 288 19.01 9.17 -11.77
N ILE A 289 17.74 9.50 -11.50
CA ILE A 289 16.64 9.45 -12.49
C ILE A 289 16.81 10.55 -13.54
N GLU A 290 17.10 11.79 -13.13
CA GLU A 290 17.27 12.94 -14.04
C GLU A 290 18.44 12.76 -15.02
N ARG A 291 19.50 12.03 -14.63
CA ARG A 291 20.63 11.69 -15.51
C ARG A 291 20.25 10.75 -16.66
N GLY A 292 19.00 10.30 -16.72
CA GLY A 292 18.48 9.49 -17.83
C GLY A 292 18.82 8.00 -17.72
N GLU A 293 19.30 7.54 -16.57
CA GLU A 293 19.55 6.11 -16.35
C GLU A 293 18.26 5.30 -16.29
N ILE A 294 17.16 5.92 -15.86
CA ILE A 294 15.81 5.32 -15.81
C ILE A 294 14.81 6.37 -16.27
N LYS A 295 13.93 5.99 -17.20
CA LYS A 295 12.86 6.87 -17.67
C LYS A 295 11.81 7.07 -16.56
N MET A 296 11.56 8.33 -16.21
CA MET A 296 10.46 8.68 -15.31
C MET A 296 9.11 8.23 -15.89
N ASN A 297 8.29 7.60 -15.05
CA ASN A 297 6.91 7.29 -15.35
C ASN A 297 5.98 7.80 -14.23
N GLU A 298 4.67 7.57 -14.36
CA GLU A 298 3.70 8.08 -13.41
C GLU A 298 3.83 7.49 -12.00
N GLN A 299 4.30 6.24 -11.86
CA GLN A 299 4.49 5.59 -10.57
C GLN A 299 5.73 6.14 -9.85
N LEU A 300 6.86 6.25 -10.55
CA LEU A 300 8.09 6.80 -10.02
C LEU A 300 7.93 8.29 -9.65
N LEU A 301 7.18 9.06 -10.46
CA LEU A 301 6.80 10.43 -10.13
C LEU A 301 6.01 10.50 -8.80
N ALA A 302 5.00 9.63 -8.63
CA ALA A 302 4.23 9.60 -7.39
C ALA A 302 5.11 9.26 -6.17
N SER A 303 6.03 8.29 -6.31
CA SER A 303 6.98 7.94 -5.24
C SER A 303 7.96 9.07 -4.90
N LEU A 304 8.43 9.84 -5.90
CA LEU A 304 9.28 11.01 -5.64
C LEU A 304 8.53 12.12 -4.91
N ILE A 305 7.29 12.41 -5.32
CA ILE A 305 6.43 13.38 -4.65
C ILE A 305 6.19 12.95 -3.20
N ASP A 306 5.80 11.68 -2.98
CA ASP A 306 5.60 11.12 -1.65
C ASP A 306 6.88 11.20 -0.80
N MET A 307 8.04 10.86 -1.37
CA MET A 307 9.33 10.96 -0.68
C MET A 307 9.63 12.39 -0.24
N TYR A 308 9.54 13.38 -1.14
CA TYR A 308 9.82 14.78 -0.78
C TYR A 308 8.82 15.32 0.24
N ALA A 309 7.53 15.03 0.09
CA ALA A 309 6.51 15.44 1.04
C ALA A 309 6.77 14.80 2.42
N LYS A 310 6.96 13.49 2.48
CA LYS A 310 7.25 12.76 3.72
C LYS A 310 8.61 13.07 4.32
N CYS A 311 9.55 13.67 3.59
CA CYS A 311 10.81 14.21 4.10
C CYS A 311 10.73 15.70 4.53
N GLY A 312 9.53 16.28 4.53
CA GLY A 312 9.28 17.63 5.02
C GLY A 312 9.53 18.73 3.98
N GLN A 313 9.68 18.38 2.69
CA GLN A 313 9.97 19.28 1.57
C GLN A 313 8.76 19.40 0.62
N ILE A 314 7.59 19.76 1.16
CA ILE A 314 6.33 19.80 0.39
C ILE A 314 6.37 20.79 -0.77
N GLU A 315 7.10 21.91 -0.65
CA GLU A 315 7.28 22.87 -1.72
C GLU A 315 8.07 22.26 -2.89
N PHE A 316 9.06 21.41 -2.60
CA PHE A 316 9.81 20.71 -3.63
C PHE A 316 8.98 19.59 -4.25
N ALA A 317 8.21 18.85 -3.45
CA ALA A 317 7.25 17.86 -3.95
C ALA A 317 6.26 18.49 -4.95
N SER A 318 5.73 19.67 -4.62
CA SER A 318 4.86 20.45 -5.50
C SER A 318 5.58 20.92 -6.77
N LYS A 319 6.88 21.30 -6.70
CA LYS A 319 7.67 21.62 -7.90
C LYS A 319 7.92 20.42 -8.80
N VAL A 320 8.23 19.25 -8.23
CA VAL A 320 8.45 18.01 -9.00
C VAL A 320 7.15 17.61 -9.70
N PHE A 321 6.02 17.67 -8.98
CA PHE A 321 4.69 17.56 -9.57
C PHE A 321 4.60 18.59 -10.72
N CYS A 322 4.62 19.89 -10.42
CA CYS A 322 4.95 21.09 -11.24
C CYS A 322 5.51 20.85 -12.65
N ASN A 323 6.70 20.26 -12.68
CA ASN A 323 7.51 20.16 -13.88
C ASN A 323 7.04 19.01 -14.79
N GLU A 324 6.60 17.90 -14.21
CA GLU A 324 6.28 16.67 -14.94
C GLU A 324 4.81 16.58 -15.41
N ARG A 325 4.29 17.66 -16.04
CA ARG A 325 2.88 17.71 -16.49
C ARG A 325 2.48 16.54 -17.40
N GLY A 326 3.41 16.05 -18.23
CA GLY A 326 3.17 14.93 -19.14
C GLY A 326 2.86 13.60 -18.44
N LEU A 327 3.23 13.47 -17.16
CA LEU A 327 3.16 12.24 -16.37
C LEU A 327 2.09 12.27 -15.27
N ARG A 328 1.13 13.21 -15.33
CA ARG A 328 0.04 13.33 -14.35
C ARG A 328 -1.32 12.82 -14.85
N ARG A 329 -1.32 11.99 -15.90
CA ARG A 329 -2.57 11.45 -16.47
C ARG A 329 -3.22 10.37 -15.59
N LYS A 330 -2.46 9.81 -14.66
CA LYS A 330 -2.90 8.81 -13.69
C LYS A 330 -3.17 9.46 -12.35
N VAL A 331 -4.00 8.82 -11.53
CA VAL A 331 -4.44 9.33 -10.22
C VAL A 331 -3.31 9.37 -9.17
N TRP A 332 -2.27 8.54 -9.30
CA TRP A 332 -1.26 8.37 -8.25
C TRP A 332 -0.44 9.64 -7.93
N PRO A 333 0.10 10.41 -8.92
CA PRO A 333 0.77 11.67 -8.62
C PRO A 333 -0.11 12.71 -7.93
N TRP A 334 -1.40 12.78 -8.29
CA TRP A 334 -2.38 13.67 -7.65
C TRP A 334 -2.58 13.30 -6.19
N ASN A 335 -2.82 12.02 -5.91
CA ASN A 335 -2.99 11.53 -4.55
C ASN A 335 -1.75 11.77 -3.69
N ALA A 336 -0.54 11.60 -4.25
CA ALA A 336 0.71 11.86 -3.55
C ALA A 336 0.84 13.33 -3.14
N VAL A 337 0.53 14.29 -4.04
CA VAL A 337 0.64 15.72 -3.72
C VAL A 337 -0.50 16.21 -2.81
N ILE A 338 -1.74 15.74 -2.99
CA ILE A 338 -2.88 16.08 -2.11
C ILE A 338 -2.62 15.55 -0.70
N GLY A 339 -2.19 14.28 -0.59
CA GLY A 339 -1.79 13.68 0.68
C GLY A 339 -0.60 14.39 1.33
N GLY A 340 0.36 14.84 0.52
CA GLY A 340 1.48 15.67 0.98
C GLY A 340 1.02 17.01 1.56
N PHE A 341 0.12 17.74 0.89
CA PHE A 341 -0.41 18.99 1.46
C PHE A 341 -1.24 18.74 2.73
N SER A 342 -2.04 17.69 2.72
CA SER A 342 -2.84 17.23 3.87
C SER A 342 -1.96 16.99 5.10
N MET A 343 -0.93 16.14 5.01
CA MET A 343 -0.05 15.84 6.14
C MET A 343 0.75 17.07 6.63
N HIS A 344 0.89 18.10 5.80
CA HIS A 344 1.53 19.37 6.17
C HIS A 344 0.58 20.41 6.77
N GLY A 345 -0.72 20.08 6.91
CA GLY A 345 -1.75 21.01 7.39
C GLY A 345 -2.07 22.14 6.40
N LYS A 346 -1.74 21.95 5.12
CA LYS A 346 -1.97 22.90 4.02
C LYS A 346 -3.27 22.56 3.29
N SER A 347 -4.38 22.61 4.02
CA SER A 347 -5.67 22.08 3.57
C SER A 347 -6.23 22.82 2.36
N LYS A 348 -5.99 24.13 2.26
CA LYS A 348 -6.44 24.93 1.10
C LYS A 348 -5.73 24.52 -0.17
N GLU A 349 -4.41 24.37 -0.11
CA GLU A 349 -3.59 23.92 -1.24
C GLU A 349 -3.96 22.49 -1.67
N ALA A 350 -4.30 21.60 -0.72
CA ALA A 350 -4.80 20.27 -1.03
C ALA A 350 -6.10 20.31 -1.85
N ILE A 351 -7.04 21.19 -1.47
CA ILE A 351 -8.31 21.40 -2.18
C ILE A 351 -8.08 22.03 -3.57
N GLU A 352 -7.20 23.03 -3.68
CA GLU A 352 -6.85 23.64 -4.96
C GLU A 352 -6.30 22.62 -5.96
N VAL A 353 -5.43 21.71 -5.50
CA VAL A 353 -4.90 20.64 -6.34
C VAL A 353 -5.99 19.65 -6.76
N PHE A 354 -6.96 19.35 -5.90
CA PHE A 354 -8.10 18.53 -6.26
C PHE A 354 -9.02 19.19 -7.29
N GLU A 355 -9.25 20.50 -7.19
CA GLU A 355 -9.99 21.22 -8.24
C GLU A 355 -9.23 21.20 -9.57
N GLN A 356 -7.89 21.34 -9.53
CA GLN A 356 -7.07 21.17 -10.74
C GLN A 356 -7.17 19.76 -11.33
N MET A 357 -7.21 18.72 -10.49
CA MET A 357 -7.40 17.33 -10.91
C MET A 357 -8.71 17.14 -11.69
N LYS A 358 -9.80 17.78 -11.24
CA LYS A 358 -11.09 17.78 -11.94
C LYS A 358 -11.01 18.50 -13.29
N LEU A 359 -10.33 19.66 -13.34
CA LEU A 359 -10.14 20.41 -14.58
C LEU A 359 -9.35 19.60 -15.62
N GLU A 360 -8.35 18.84 -15.18
CA GLU A 360 -7.57 17.93 -16.02
C GLU A 360 -8.29 16.59 -16.31
N LYS A 361 -9.54 16.44 -15.86
CA LYS A 361 -10.42 15.28 -16.09
C LYS A 361 -9.83 13.96 -15.61
N VAL A 362 -9.01 14.01 -14.56
CA VAL A 362 -8.52 12.80 -13.89
C VAL A 362 -9.55 12.38 -12.86
N SER A 363 -10.08 11.16 -12.98
CA SER A 363 -11.13 10.66 -12.09
C SER A 363 -10.55 10.38 -10.68
N PRO A 364 -11.15 10.96 -9.62
CA PRO A 364 -10.81 10.65 -8.23
C PRO A 364 -11.03 9.18 -7.90
N ASN A 365 -10.30 8.67 -6.92
CA ASN A 365 -10.53 7.36 -6.34
C ASN A 365 -10.64 7.42 -4.81
N LYS A 366 -10.83 6.26 -4.19
CA LYS A 366 -10.91 6.08 -2.72
C LYS A 366 -9.77 6.80 -1.99
N VAL A 367 -8.53 6.60 -2.46
CA VAL A 367 -7.34 7.24 -1.87
C VAL A 367 -7.36 8.77 -2.00
N THR A 368 -7.94 9.33 -3.08
CA THR A 368 -8.12 10.78 -3.22
C THR A 368 -8.98 11.35 -2.10
N PHE A 369 -10.12 10.69 -1.80
CA PHE A 369 -11.03 11.15 -0.76
C PHE A 369 -10.46 10.97 0.65
N ILE A 370 -9.70 9.91 0.92
CA ILE A 370 -8.94 9.79 2.19
C ILE A 370 -8.01 11.00 2.37
N ALA A 371 -7.27 11.39 1.32
CA ALA A 371 -6.36 12.53 1.40
C ALA A 371 -7.08 13.86 1.65
N LEU A 372 -8.24 14.06 1.00
CA LEU A 372 -9.10 15.24 1.20
C LEU A 372 -9.71 15.30 2.60
N LEU A 373 -10.26 14.19 3.10
CA LEU A 373 -10.87 14.14 4.43
C LEU A 373 -9.83 14.37 5.53
N ASN A 374 -8.62 13.82 5.38
CA ASN A 374 -7.49 14.16 6.26
C ASN A 374 -7.11 15.64 6.18
N ALA A 375 -7.15 16.24 4.98
CA ALA A 375 -6.85 17.65 4.81
C ALA A 375 -7.89 18.51 5.54
N CYS A 376 -9.17 18.14 5.42
CA CYS A 376 -10.25 18.76 6.17
C CYS A 376 -10.07 18.59 7.68
N SER A 377 -9.71 17.37 8.13
CA SER A 377 -9.44 17.05 9.54
C SER A 377 -8.33 17.92 10.11
N HIS A 378 -7.23 18.12 9.39
CA HIS A 378 -6.12 18.95 9.86
C HIS A 378 -6.36 20.45 9.71
N GLY A 379 -7.31 20.85 8.85
CA GLY A 379 -7.70 22.23 8.59
C GLY A 379 -8.89 22.73 9.39
N ASN A 380 -9.54 21.88 10.19
CA ASN A 380 -10.83 22.15 10.85
C ASN A 380 -11.95 22.55 9.85
N MET A 381 -11.94 21.96 8.66
CA MET A 381 -12.89 22.26 7.57
C MET A 381 -14.03 21.24 7.57
N VAL A 382 -14.88 21.31 8.61
CA VAL A 382 -15.90 20.28 8.86
C VAL A 382 -16.95 20.25 7.75
N ASP A 383 -17.39 21.40 7.27
CA ASP A 383 -18.43 21.49 6.24
C ASP A 383 -17.94 20.98 4.89
N GLU A 384 -16.71 21.33 4.49
CA GLU A 384 -16.08 20.78 3.30
C GLU A 384 -15.87 19.27 3.42
N GLY A 385 -15.47 18.78 4.59
CA GLY A 385 -15.31 17.35 4.86
C GLY A 385 -16.61 16.56 4.69
N ARG A 386 -17.72 17.08 5.24
CA ARG A 386 -19.07 16.51 5.02
C ARG A 386 -19.42 16.49 3.53
N GLY A 387 -19.23 17.61 2.85
CA GLY A 387 -19.50 17.73 1.42
C GLY A 387 -18.69 16.73 0.59
N TYR A 388 -17.41 16.54 0.88
CA TYR A 388 -16.58 15.56 0.18
C TYR A 388 -17.02 14.13 0.45
N PHE A 389 -17.33 13.79 1.70
CA PHE A 389 -17.81 12.46 2.08
C PHE A 389 -19.11 12.08 1.34
N GLU A 390 -20.06 13.01 1.25
CA GLU A 390 -21.32 12.81 0.51
C GLU A 390 -21.10 12.77 -1.02
N SER A 391 -20.25 13.66 -1.54
CA SER A 391 -19.95 13.72 -2.98
C SER A 391 -19.30 12.43 -3.50
N MET A 392 -18.55 11.73 -2.65
CA MET A 392 -17.86 10.50 -3.02
C MET A 392 -18.84 9.43 -3.54
N ALA A 393 -19.95 9.22 -2.83
CA ALA A 393 -21.00 8.30 -3.26
C ALA A 393 -21.89 8.92 -4.33
N SER A 394 -22.37 10.14 -4.11
CA SER A 394 -23.41 10.76 -4.96
C SER A 394 -22.92 11.20 -6.34
N CYS A 395 -21.69 11.71 -6.44
CA CYS A 395 -21.13 12.25 -7.69
C CYS A 395 -20.16 11.30 -8.38
N TYR A 396 -19.42 10.48 -7.62
CA TYR A 396 -18.35 9.62 -8.16
C TYR A 396 -18.67 8.13 -8.11
N GLY A 397 -19.76 7.71 -7.45
CA GLY A 397 -20.13 6.30 -7.31
C GLY A 397 -19.08 5.49 -6.54
N ILE A 398 -18.32 6.12 -5.65
CA ILE A 398 -17.32 5.47 -4.82
C ILE A 398 -17.95 5.23 -3.45
N GLU A 399 -18.06 3.97 -3.05
CA GLU A 399 -18.61 3.61 -1.73
C GLU A 399 -17.58 3.87 -0.60
N PRO A 400 -18.00 4.49 0.52
CA PRO A 400 -17.16 4.68 1.71
C PRO A 400 -16.61 3.37 2.28
N GLU A 401 -15.29 3.28 2.35
CA GLU A 401 -14.56 2.24 3.09
C GLU A 401 -14.24 2.69 4.52
N ILE A 402 -13.78 1.74 5.35
CA ILE A 402 -13.50 1.93 6.78
C ILE A 402 -12.57 3.13 7.05
N GLU A 403 -11.59 3.38 6.17
CA GLU A 403 -10.65 4.49 6.28
C GLU A 403 -11.34 5.85 6.11
N HIS A 404 -12.36 5.95 5.25
CA HIS A 404 -13.11 7.20 5.04
C HIS A 404 -13.93 7.54 6.28
N TYR A 405 -14.58 6.54 6.89
CA TYR A 405 -15.27 6.70 8.17
C TYR A 405 -14.30 7.10 9.29
N GLY A 406 -13.12 6.49 9.35
CA GLY A 406 -12.07 6.89 10.29
C GLY A 406 -11.63 8.35 10.13
N CYS A 407 -11.48 8.83 8.90
CA CYS A 407 -11.17 10.25 8.65
C CYS A 407 -12.30 11.18 9.09
N MET A 408 -13.57 10.80 8.87
CA MET A 408 -14.73 11.58 9.33
C MET A 408 -14.84 11.62 10.85
N VAL A 409 -14.60 10.51 11.53
CA VAL A 409 -14.60 10.44 13.00
C VAL A 409 -13.46 11.27 13.58
N ASP A 410 -12.27 11.24 12.98
CA ASP A 410 -11.14 12.10 13.38
C ASP A 410 -11.47 13.59 13.17
N LEU A 411 -12.04 13.97 12.02
CA LEU A 411 -12.47 15.35 11.71
C LEU A 411 -13.51 15.86 12.72
N LEU A 412 -14.61 15.12 12.90
CA LEU A 412 -15.70 15.51 13.80
C LEU A 412 -15.24 15.49 15.26
N GLY A 413 -14.45 14.48 15.63
CA GLY A 413 -13.89 14.33 16.96
C GLY A 413 -12.99 15.50 17.36
N ARG A 414 -12.06 15.89 16.49
CA ARG A 414 -11.18 17.07 16.74
C ARG A 414 -11.99 18.36 16.85
N ALA A 415 -13.02 18.52 16.02
CA ALA A 415 -13.89 19.69 16.05
C ALA A 415 -14.87 19.73 17.24
N GLY A 416 -15.00 18.63 18.00
CA GLY A 416 -15.85 18.54 19.19
C GLY A 416 -17.27 18.03 18.93
N PHE A 417 -17.59 17.62 17.70
CA PHE A 417 -18.88 17.03 17.34
C PHE A 417 -18.96 15.53 17.70
N LEU A 418 -18.74 15.21 18.98
CA LEU A 418 -18.61 13.82 19.47
C LEU A 418 -19.86 12.97 19.23
N GLU A 419 -21.06 13.55 19.39
CA GLU A 419 -22.32 12.85 19.12
C GLU A 419 -22.50 12.51 17.64
N GLU A 420 -22.10 13.43 16.76
CA GLU A 420 -22.14 13.19 15.32
C GLU A 420 -21.13 12.13 14.92
N ALA A 421 -19.93 12.15 15.52
CA ALA A 421 -18.93 11.11 15.30
C ALA A 421 -19.46 9.72 15.71
N GLU A 422 -20.16 9.58 16.84
CA GLU A 422 -20.83 8.32 17.22
C GLU A 422 -21.94 7.91 16.24
N LYS A 423 -22.71 8.87 15.69
CA LYS A 423 -23.72 8.59 14.67
C LYS A 423 -23.07 8.08 13.37
N ILE A 424 -21.94 8.66 12.97
CA ILE A 424 -21.17 8.20 11.80
C ILE A 424 -20.67 6.76 12.00
N ILE A 425 -20.17 6.42 13.20
CA ILE A 425 -19.78 5.03 13.52
C ILE A 425 -21.00 4.09 13.43
N SER A 426 -22.15 4.53 13.94
CA SER A 426 -23.38 3.73 13.95
C SER A 426 -23.98 3.53 12.55
N SER A 427 -23.67 4.38 11.57
CA SER A 427 -24.17 4.28 10.19
C SER A 427 -23.27 3.46 9.26
N MET A 428 -22.16 2.91 9.76
CA MET A 428 -21.21 2.14 8.96
C MET A 428 -21.83 0.83 8.46
N PRO A 429 -21.64 0.47 7.17
CA PRO A 429 -22.09 -0.82 6.63
C PRO A 429 -21.18 -1.99 7.01
N MET A 430 -20.06 -1.71 7.69
CA MET A 430 -19.09 -2.69 8.20
C MET A 430 -18.82 -2.46 9.69
N PRO A 431 -18.35 -3.47 10.45
CA PRO A 431 -17.99 -3.29 11.84
C PRO A 431 -16.83 -2.28 11.98
N PRO A 432 -16.91 -1.32 12.92
CA PRO A 432 -15.83 -0.39 13.19
C PRO A 432 -14.61 -1.10 13.78
N ASP A 433 -13.42 -0.69 13.36
CA ASP A 433 -12.15 -1.23 13.85
C ASP A 433 -11.60 -0.46 15.06
N ALA A 434 -10.47 -0.93 15.60
CA ALA A 434 -9.81 -0.30 16.74
C ALA A 434 -9.30 1.13 16.42
N ALA A 435 -9.03 1.46 15.16
CA ALA A 435 -8.53 2.77 14.77
C ALA A 435 -9.63 3.84 14.86
N ILE A 436 -10.84 3.53 14.38
CA ILE A 436 -12.01 4.42 14.45
C ILE A 436 -12.40 4.72 15.90
N TRP A 437 -12.56 3.67 16.72
CA TRP A 437 -12.84 3.85 18.15
C TRP A 437 -11.70 4.56 18.87
N GLY A 438 -10.44 4.29 18.48
CA GLY A 438 -9.27 4.99 18.99
C GLY A 438 -9.26 6.48 18.67
N ALA A 439 -9.70 6.88 17.48
CA ALA A 439 -9.84 8.28 17.08
C ALA A 439 -10.89 9.00 17.94
N LEU A 440 -12.07 8.39 18.12
CA LEU A 440 -13.11 8.96 18.98
C LEU A 440 -12.68 9.00 20.45
N LEU A 441 -12.00 7.97 20.95
CA LEU A 441 -11.44 7.95 22.31
C LEU A 441 -10.41 9.08 22.51
N GLY A 442 -9.60 9.35 21.48
CA GLY A 442 -8.66 10.48 21.47
C GLY A 442 -9.39 11.82 21.55
N ALA A 443 -10.47 11.97 20.79
CA ALA A 443 -11.33 13.16 20.84
C ALA A 443 -12.00 13.34 22.21
N CYS A 444 -12.50 12.26 22.83
CA CYS A 444 -13.02 12.29 24.20
C CYS A 444 -11.98 12.78 25.20
N LYS A 445 -10.71 12.35 25.07
CA LYS A 445 -9.61 12.88 25.90
C LYS A 445 -9.41 14.39 25.69
N ILE A 446 -9.41 14.85 24.43
CA ILE A 446 -9.21 16.28 24.10
C ILE A 446 -10.33 17.14 24.69
N HIS A 447 -11.59 16.71 24.53
CA HIS A 447 -12.78 17.44 24.96
C HIS A 447 -13.23 17.11 26.39
N LYS A 448 -12.45 16.29 27.12
CA LYS A 448 -12.71 15.87 28.51
C LYS A 448 -14.06 15.17 28.72
N ASP A 449 -14.51 14.43 27.71
CA ASP A 449 -15.73 13.63 27.77
C ASP A 449 -15.43 12.22 28.34
N MET A 450 -15.56 12.13 29.66
CA MET A 450 -15.14 10.97 30.42
C MET A 450 -16.08 9.78 30.28
N GLU A 451 -17.39 10.04 30.27
CA GLU A 451 -18.41 8.99 30.23
C GLU A 451 -18.33 8.24 28.91
N ARG A 452 -18.27 8.98 27.79
CA ARG A 452 -18.09 8.41 26.46
C ARG A 452 -16.75 7.71 26.34
N GLY A 453 -15.67 8.32 26.85
CA GLY A 453 -14.34 7.72 26.84
C GLY A 453 -14.27 6.37 27.56
N GLU A 454 -14.93 6.23 28.71
CA GLU A 454 -14.97 4.96 29.44
C GLU A 454 -15.74 3.87 28.67
N ARG A 455 -16.91 4.20 28.09
CA ARG A 455 -17.67 3.24 27.26
C ARG A 455 -16.83 2.73 26.10
N ILE A 456 -16.21 3.64 25.35
CA ILE A 456 -15.38 3.30 24.19
C ILE A 456 -14.17 2.46 24.62
N GLY A 457 -13.56 2.78 25.77
CA GLY A 457 -12.49 1.98 26.34
C GLY A 457 -12.87 0.51 26.58
N LYS A 458 -14.10 0.26 27.05
CA LYS A 458 -14.63 -1.11 27.23
C LYS A 458 -14.85 -1.81 25.90
N ILE A 459 -15.47 -1.13 24.92
CA ILE A 459 -15.65 -1.65 23.55
C ILE A 459 -14.31 -2.06 22.93
N LEU A 460 -13.29 -1.20 23.04
CA LEU A 460 -11.95 -1.48 22.53
C LEU A 460 -11.27 -2.68 23.22
N LYS A 461 -11.53 -2.89 24.52
CA LYS A 461 -10.99 -4.04 25.26
C LYS A 461 -11.55 -5.36 24.75
N GLU A 462 -12.81 -5.36 24.30
CA GLU A 462 -13.49 -6.53 23.73
C GLU A 462 -13.14 -6.76 22.25
N LEU A 463 -13.11 -5.68 21.45
CA LEU A 463 -12.89 -5.73 20.00
C LEU A 463 -11.47 -6.20 19.63
N ASP A 464 -10.46 -5.61 20.27
CA ASP A 464 -9.07 -6.01 20.07
C ASP A 464 -8.36 -6.11 21.42
N PRO A 465 -8.42 -7.29 22.05
CA PRO A 465 -7.70 -7.55 23.28
C PRO A 465 -6.18 -7.46 23.14
N ASN A 466 -5.64 -7.27 21.94
CA ASN A 466 -4.22 -7.14 21.66
C ASN A 466 -3.78 -5.70 21.34
N HIS A 467 -4.71 -4.77 21.12
CA HIS A 467 -4.39 -3.38 20.79
C HIS A 467 -3.82 -2.58 21.99
N ILE A 468 -2.48 -2.52 22.08
CA ILE A 468 -1.77 -1.86 23.18
C ILE A 468 -2.08 -0.35 23.22
N GLY A 469 -2.13 0.32 22.07
CA GLY A 469 -2.33 1.78 22.00
C GLY A 469 -3.64 2.25 22.61
N CYS A 470 -4.73 1.49 22.42
CA CYS A 470 -6.04 1.84 22.95
C CYS A 470 -6.12 1.66 24.46
N ARG A 471 -5.47 0.62 25.01
CA ARG A 471 -5.37 0.44 26.46
C ARG A 471 -4.55 1.51 27.14
N VAL A 472 -3.44 1.91 26.52
CA VAL A 472 -2.66 3.05 27.01
C VAL A 472 -3.52 4.31 27.01
N LEU A 473 -4.32 4.56 25.97
CA LEU A 473 -5.22 5.70 25.92
C LEU A 473 -6.33 5.63 26.98
N LEU A 474 -6.90 4.45 27.26
CA LEU A 474 -7.85 4.26 28.35
C LEU A 474 -7.23 4.49 29.74
N ALA A 475 -6.04 3.93 29.99
CA ALA A 475 -5.30 4.18 31.24
C ALA A 475 -4.98 5.67 31.39
N ASN A 476 -4.66 6.35 30.30
CA ASN A 476 -4.41 7.79 30.27
C ASN A 476 -5.66 8.60 30.63
N ILE A 477 -6.84 8.18 30.16
CA ILE A 477 -8.12 8.79 30.51
C ILE A 477 -8.41 8.60 32.01
N TYR A 478 -8.21 7.40 32.56
CA TYR A 478 -8.34 7.17 34.01
C TYR A 478 -7.37 8.02 34.85
N SER A 479 -6.10 8.11 34.44
CA SER A 479 -5.11 8.98 35.09
C SER A 479 -5.51 10.46 35.04
N ALA A 480 -5.99 10.96 33.89
CA ALA A 480 -6.44 12.34 33.75
C ALA A 480 -7.61 12.68 34.69
N SER A 481 -8.41 11.68 35.08
CA SER A 481 -9.51 11.81 36.05
C SER A 481 -9.16 11.43 37.48
N ARG A 482 -7.87 11.30 37.80
CA ARG A 482 -7.39 10.93 39.15
C ARG A 482 -7.91 9.56 39.65
N ARG A 483 -8.32 8.68 38.73
CA ARG A 483 -8.73 7.30 38.99
C ARG A 483 -7.52 6.38 38.86
N TRP A 484 -6.57 6.56 39.77
CA TRP A 484 -5.23 5.94 39.69
C TRP A 484 -5.28 4.42 39.83
N ASN A 485 -6.21 3.89 40.63
CA ASN A 485 -6.36 2.44 40.82
C ASN A 485 -6.78 1.76 39.50
N GLU A 486 -7.77 2.29 38.80
CA GLU A 486 -8.20 1.76 37.51
C GLU A 486 -7.12 1.91 36.44
N ALA A 487 -6.42 3.05 36.42
CA ALA A 487 -5.29 3.25 35.52
C ALA A 487 -4.16 2.22 35.77
N LYS A 488 -3.88 1.93 37.04
CA LYS A 488 -2.87 0.95 37.47
C LYS A 488 -3.26 -0.47 37.05
N VAL A 489 -4.51 -0.89 37.27
CA VAL A 489 -5.01 -2.19 36.83
C VAL A 489 -4.83 -2.38 35.32
N VAL A 490 -5.19 -1.37 34.51
CA VAL A 490 -5.02 -1.44 33.06
C VAL A 490 -3.54 -1.52 32.65
N ARG A 491 -2.63 -0.88 33.39
CA ARG A 491 -1.17 -0.94 33.13
C ARG A 491 -0.58 -2.29 33.50
N GLU A 492 -0.94 -2.84 34.65
CA GLU A 492 -0.50 -4.17 35.10
C GLU A 492 -0.98 -5.27 34.13
N GLU A 493 -2.20 -5.15 33.59
CA GLU A 493 -2.71 -6.05 32.54
C GLU A 493 -1.86 -6.03 31.25
N ILE A 494 -1.20 -4.89 30.94
CA ILE A 494 -0.30 -4.78 29.78
C ILE A 494 1.02 -5.51 30.06
N GLU A 495 1.58 -5.32 31.26
CA GLU A 495 2.87 -5.90 31.67
C GLU A 495 2.81 -7.42 31.85
N LEU A 496 1.76 -7.92 32.52
CA LEU A 496 1.58 -9.36 32.80
C LEU A 496 1.51 -10.24 31.55
N LYS A 497 1.08 -9.68 30.41
CA LYS A 497 1.00 -10.41 29.15
C LYS A 497 2.33 -10.46 28.38
N GLY A 498 3.44 -10.02 28.98
CA GLY A 498 4.75 -9.98 28.34
C GLY A 498 4.81 -9.04 27.13
N ARG A 499 3.91 -8.06 27.06
CA ARG A 499 3.73 -7.21 25.88
C ARG A 499 4.66 -6.02 25.95
N LYS A 500 5.66 -5.99 25.06
CA LYS A 500 6.53 -4.82 24.92
C LYS A 500 5.72 -3.67 24.28
N LYS A 501 5.44 -2.63 25.07
CA LYS A 501 4.97 -1.34 24.54
C LYS A 501 5.98 -0.85 23.51
N ILE A 502 5.52 -0.41 22.34
CA ILE A 502 6.39 0.29 21.37
C ILE A 502 6.91 1.55 22.07
N PRO A 503 8.21 1.65 22.32
CA PRO A 503 8.74 2.79 23.06
C PRO A 503 8.72 4.02 22.16
N GLY A 504 8.41 5.18 22.75
CA GLY A 504 8.39 6.45 22.03
C GLY A 504 9.81 6.83 21.62
N CYS A 505 10.03 6.96 20.33
CA CYS A 505 11.34 7.15 19.75
C CYS A 505 11.32 8.30 18.76
N SER A 506 12.32 9.17 18.85
CA SER A 506 12.55 10.25 17.87
C SER A 506 13.86 10.01 17.14
N SER A 507 13.89 10.34 15.86
CA SER A 507 15.08 10.18 15.03
C SER A 507 15.35 11.40 14.17
N ILE A 508 16.61 11.55 13.79
CA ILE A 508 17.14 12.65 12.99
C ILE A 508 18.21 12.11 12.05
N GLU A 509 18.17 12.54 10.79
CA GLU A 509 19.23 12.31 9.82
C GLU A 509 20.19 13.51 9.82
N LEU A 510 21.48 13.26 10.03
CA LEU A 510 22.54 14.26 9.85
C LEU A 510 23.69 13.66 9.02
N ASN A 511 24.11 14.34 7.96
CA ASN A 511 25.22 13.94 7.09
C ASN A 511 25.09 12.49 6.56
N GLY A 512 23.87 12.06 6.21
CA GLY A 512 23.61 10.70 5.73
C GLY A 512 23.59 9.61 6.81
N MET A 513 23.74 9.97 8.09
CA MET A 513 23.64 9.04 9.22
C MET A 513 22.34 9.25 9.99
N PHE A 514 21.70 8.14 10.35
CA PHE A 514 20.47 8.14 11.14
C PHE A 514 20.78 7.99 12.63
N HIS A 515 20.32 8.95 13.43
CA HIS A 515 20.47 8.94 14.87
C HIS A 515 19.12 8.74 15.54
N GLN A 516 19.02 7.72 16.39
CA GLN A 516 17.80 7.33 17.06
C GLN A 516 17.92 7.60 18.56
N PHE A 517 16.88 8.19 19.15
CA PHE A 517 16.84 8.56 20.56
C PHE A 517 15.63 7.93 21.25
N LEU A 518 15.93 7.14 22.28
CA LEU A 518 14.95 6.54 23.17
C LEU A 518 15.13 7.09 24.59
N VAL A 519 14.02 7.30 25.30
CA VAL A 519 14.07 7.73 26.71
C VAL A 519 14.81 6.68 27.53
N GLY A 520 15.88 7.10 28.21
CA GLY A 520 16.72 6.23 29.04
C GLY A 520 17.85 5.52 28.31
N ASP A 521 17.89 5.57 26.97
CA ASP A 521 19.01 5.02 26.21
C ASP A 521 20.26 5.91 26.34
N ARG A 522 21.39 5.27 26.60
CA ARG A 522 22.71 5.89 26.76
C ARG A 522 23.75 5.30 25.81
N SER A 523 23.31 4.53 24.81
CA SER A 523 24.17 3.89 23.80
C SER A 523 24.83 4.91 22.87
N HIS A 524 24.24 6.10 22.70
CA HIS A 524 24.72 7.09 21.76
C HIS A 524 26.11 7.65 22.16
N PRO A 525 27.09 7.75 21.24
CA PRO A 525 28.46 8.18 21.58
C PRO A 525 28.54 9.56 22.26
N GLN A 526 27.66 10.48 21.87
CA GLN A 526 27.59 11.85 22.41
C GLN A 526 26.63 12.01 23.61
N THR A 527 26.14 10.92 24.22
CA THR A 527 25.14 10.98 25.31
C THR A 527 25.51 11.96 26.42
N LYS A 528 26.76 11.96 26.92
CA LYS A 528 27.16 12.85 28.03
C LYS A 528 26.99 14.33 27.69
N GLN A 529 27.45 14.73 26.51
CA GLN A 529 27.36 16.11 26.01
C GLN A 529 25.90 16.49 25.75
N LEU A 530 25.12 15.55 25.21
CA LEU A 530 23.71 15.76 24.91
C LEU A 530 22.90 16.08 26.16
N TYR A 531 23.10 15.34 27.26
CA TYR A 531 22.38 15.61 28.51
C TYR A 531 22.80 16.96 29.14
N LEU A 532 24.08 17.32 29.11
CA LEU A 532 24.53 18.63 29.58
C LEU A 532 23.90 19.78 28.78
N PHE A 533 23.83 19.64 27.46
CA PHE A 533 23.18 20.63 26.61
C PHE A 533 21.65 20.67 26.82
N LEU A 534 21.03 19.52 27.08
CA LEU A 534 19.60 19.43 27.39
C LEU A 534 19.25 20.20 28.68
N ASP A 535 20.12 20.10 29.70
CA ASP A 535 19.97 20.84 30.96
C ASP A 535 20.08 22.36 30.70
N GLU A 536 21.12 22.80 29.96
CA GLU A 536 21.29 24.20 29.56
C GLU A 536 20.10 24.71 28.76
N MET A 537 19.62 23.92 27.80
CA MET A 537 18.45 24.22 26.98
C MET A 537 17.22 24.39 27.87
N THR A 538 16.99 23.49 28.82
CA THR A 538 15.86 23.57 29.75
C THR A 538 15.90 24.85 30.57
N THR A 539 17.06 25.24 31.10
CA THR A 539 17.23 26.52 31.81
C THR A 539 16.89 27.72 30.93
N LYS A 540 17.38 27.75 29.69
CA LYS A 540 17.07 28.83 28.72
C LYS A 540 15.57 28.92 28.40
N LEU A 541 14.90 27.78 28.27
CA LEU A 541 13.46 27.74 28.02
C LEU A 541 12.68 28.30 29.21
N LYS A 542 13.04 27.95 30.45
CA LYS A 542 12.43 28.50 31.67
C LYS A 542 12.56 30.02 31.74
N ILE A 543 13.76 30.55 31.45
CA ILE A 543 13.99 32.01 31.40
C ILE A 543 13.10 32.68 30.34
N ALA A 544 12.83 32.01 29.23
CA ALA A 544 11.94 32.49 28.18
C ALA A 544 10.45 32.37 28.51
N GLY A 545 10.08 31.79 29.67
CA GLY A 545 8.70 31.66 30.16
C GLY A 545 8.04 30.32 29.83
N TYR A 546 8.80 29.29 29.43
CA TYR A 546 8.26 27.94 29.25
C TYR A 546 7.94 27.30 30.62
N VAL A 547 6.72 26.77 30.74
CA VAL A 547 6.26 26.02 31.91
C VAL A 547 5.91 24.59 31.47
N PRO A 548 6.53 23.56 32.08
CA PRO A 548 6.20 22.18 31.77
C PRO A 548 4.72 21.85 31.99
N GLN A 549 4.11 21.12 31.06
CA GLN A 549 2.69 20.73 31.17
C GLN A 549 2.55 19.41 31.95
N PHE A 550 2.47 19.48 33.27
CA PHE A 550 2.39 18.28 34.13
C PHE A 550 1.18 17.37 33.87
N GLY A 551 0.11 17.88 33.25
CA GLY A 551 -1.04 17.07 32.82
C GLY A 551 -0.70 15.97 31.81
N ASP A 552 0.46 16.06 31.15
CA ASP A 552 0.98 15.01 30.27
C ASP A 552 1.78 13.93 31.01
N VAL A 553 2.09 14.14 32.29
CA VAL A 553 2.70 13.11 33.15
C VAL A 553 1.58 12.27 33.75
N LEU A 554 1.33 11.14 33.12
CA LEU A 554 0.23 10.24 33.48
C LEU A 554 0.66 9.17 34.49
N LEU A 555 1.89 9.27 35.01
CA LEU A 555 2.38 8.44 36.11
C LEU A 555 1.98 9.09 37.44
N ASP A 556 1.65 8.24 38.42
CA ASP A 556 1.37 8.67 39.79
C ASP A 556 2.71 8.99 40.47
N ILE A 557 3.15 10.23 40.29
CA ILE A 557 4.36 10.80 40.87
C ILE A 557 3.89 11.92 41.78
N ASP A 558 4.28 11.89 43.06
CA ASP A 558 3.86 12.93 44.01
C ASP A 558 4.71 14.20 43.85
N ASP A 559 5.98 14.04 43.48
CA ASP A 559 6.96 15.13 43.36
C ASP A 559 6.88 15.84 41.99
N GLU A 560 6.73 17.16 42.01
CA GLU A 560 6.71 17.99 40.79
C GLU A 560 8.09 18.05 40.09
N GLU A 561 9.20 17.94 40.84
CA GLU A 561 10.57 17.90 40.28
C GLU A 561 10.81 16.59 39.51
N ASP A 562 10.28 15.48 39.99
CA ASP A 562 10.35 14.19 39.29
C ASP A 562 9.49 14.16 38.02
N LYS A 563 8.31 14.79 38.06
CA LYS A 563 7.46 15.00 36.86
C LYS A 563 8.19 15.83 35.81
N GLU A 564 8.83 16.92 36.24
CA GLU A 564 9.61 17.77 35.36
C GLU A 564 10.81 17.01 34.75
N THR A 565 11.50 16.24 35.58
CA THR A 565 12.64 15.41 35.14
C THR A 565 12.22 14.38 34.10
N ALA A 566 11.03 13.79 34.23
CA ALA A 566 10.48 12.88 33.23
C ALA A 566 10.20 13.60 31.89
N LEU A 567 9.57 14.78 31.92
CA LEU A 567 9.23 15.57 30.73
C LEU A 567 10.45 16.13 30.01
N SER A 568 11.50 16.50 30.74
CA SER A 568 12.73 17.05 30.15
C SER A 568 13.46 16.04 29.26
N LYS A 569 13.33 14.74 29.56
CA LYS A 569 14.07 13.65 28.92
C LYS A 569 13.32 12.96 27.78
N HIS A 570 12.24 13.58 27.28
CA HIS A 570 11.50 13.04 26.14
C HIS A 570 12.39 12.97 24.87
N SER A 571 12.19 11.91 24.08
CA SER A 571 13.00 11.62 22.88
C SER A 571 13.05 12.78 21.88
N GLU A 572 11.97 13.56 21.79
CA GLU A 572 11.80 14.70 20.91
C GLU A 572 12.81 15.80 21.27
N LYS A 573 12.90 16.13 22.56
CA LYS A 573 13.83 17.12 23.09
C LYS A 573 15.28 16.65 22.91
N LEU A 574 15.56 15.36 23.10
CA LEU A 574 16.87 14.77 22.83
C LEU A 574 17.27 14.90 21.35
N ALA A 575 16.38 14.55 20.42
CA ALA A 575 16.64 14.66 18.99
C ALA A 575 16.84 16.12 18.54
N ILE A 576 16.04 17.06 19.07
CA ILE A 576 16.19 18.49 18.78
C ILE A 576 17.49 19.04 19.36
N ALA A 577 17.82 18.70 20.61
CA ALA A 577 19.08 19.08 21.26
C ALA A 577 20.29 18.58 20.45
N PHE A 578 20.26 17.32 20.04
CA PHE A 578 21.28 16.75 19.17
C PHE A 578 21.40 17.49 17.84
N GLY A 579 20.27 17.83 17.21
CA GLY A 579 20.24 18.66 16.01
C GLY A 579 20.88 20.02 16.24
N LEU A 580 20.51 20.74 17.31
CA LEU A 580 21.06 22.05 17.64
C LEU A 580 22.58 22.02 17.87
N MET A 581 23.09 20.98 18.54
CA MET A 581 24.53 20.84 18.81
C MET A 581 25.35 20.59 17.55
N ASN A 582 24.81 19.83 16.59
CA ASN A 582 25.60 19.28 15.47
C ASN A 582 25.31 19.95 14.12
N THR A 583 24.52 21.02 14.08
CA THR A 583 24.21 21.72 12.82
C THR A 583 24.46 23.22 12.91
N ALA A 584 24.95 23.82 11.81
CA ALA A 584 25.26 25.24 11.74
C ALA A 584 24.03 26.12 12.02
N PRO A 585 24.17 27.35 12.57
CA PRO A 585 23.06 28.27 12.83
C PRO A 585 22.13 28.47 11.61
N LYS A 586 20.85 28.74 11.85
CA LYS A 586 19.75 28.82 10.87
C LYS A 586 19.41 27.59 9.98
N THR A 587 20.26 26.57 9.85
CA THR A 587 19.91 25.25 9.27
C THR A 587 18.62 24.64 9.87
N PRO A 588 17.58 24.31 9.09
CA PRO A 588 16.37 23.69 9.64
C PRO A 588 16.65 22.30 10.23
N ILE A 589 16.09 22.02 11.41
CA ILE A 589 16.16 20.71 12.07
C ILE A 589 14.93 19.90 11.67
N ARG A 590 15.13 18.64 11.24
CA ARG A 590 14.05 17.72 10.89
C ARG A 590 14.12 16.51 11.80
N ILE A 591 13.04 16.21 12.51
CA ILE A 591 12.95 15.02 13.33
C ILE A 591 11.68 14.24 13.00
N VAL A 592 11.72 12.93 13.21
CA VAL A 592 10.58 12.03 13.07
C VAL A 592 10.30 11.38 14.40
N LYS A 593 9.03 11.35 14.79
CA LYS A 593 8.52 10.64 15.97
C LYS A 593 7.65 9.48 15.49
N ASN A 594 7.91 8.29 16.01
CA ASN A 594 7.12 7.09 15.70
C ASN A 594 5.70 7.10 16.31
N LEU A 595 5.48 7.94 17.34
CA LEU A 595 4.21 8.16 18.03
C LEU A 595 3.73 9.60 17.82
N ARG A 596 2.56 9.93 18.37
CA ARG A 596 2.09 11.32 18.43
C ARG A 596 2.95 12.09 19.45
N VAL A 597 3.34 13.32 19.10
CA VAL A 597 4.07 14.23 20.00
C VAL A 597 3.15 14.58 21.19
N CYS A 598 3.67 14.74 22.41
CA CYS A 598 2.84 15.16 23.56
C CYS A 598 2.67 16.69 23.64
N GLY A 599 1.70 17.17 24.42
CA GLY A 599 1.41 18.60 24.60
C GLY A 599 2.63 19.40 25.01
N ASP A 600 3.31 18.89 26.04
CA ASP A 600 4.54 19.48 26.56
C ASP A 600 5.67 19.56 25.52
N CYS A 601 5.91 18.50 24.75
CA CYS A 601 6.96 18.52 23.72
C CYS A 601 6.61 19.44 22.56
N HIS A 602 5.34 19.52 22.18
CA HIS A 602 4.87 20.47 21.17
C HIS A 602 5.10 21.91 21.64
N GLU A 603 4.73 22.23 22.89
CA GLU A 603 4.92 23.57 23.46
C GLU A 603 6.41 23.90 23.63
N ALA A 604 7.20 22.98 24.21
CA ALA A 604 8.64 23.14 24.33
C ALA A 604 9.30 23.42 22.97
N THR A 605 8.88 22.73 21.90
CA THR A 605 9.44 22.92 20.56
C THR A 605 9.16 24.33 20.01
N LYS A 606 8.00 24.94 20.31
CA LYS A 606 7.76 26.37 20.00
C LYS A 606 8.79 27.26 20.68
N PHE A 607 8.97 27.09 21.99
CA PHE A 607 9.94 27.88 22.74
C PHE A 607 11.37 27.66 22.24
N ILE A 608 11.76 26.42 21.94
CA ILE A 608 13.08 26.12 21.36
C ILE A 608 13.25 26.85 20.02
N SER A 609 12.26 26.79 19.14
CA SER A 609 12.28 27.52 17.85
C SER A 609 12.47 29.02 18.02
N LYS A 610 11.83 29.62 19.04
CA LYS A 610 11.94 31.05 19.36
C LYS A 610 13.30 31.41 19.97
N VAL A 611 13.73 30.67 20.98
CA VAL A 611 14.96 30.95 21.75
C VAL A 611 16.22 30.76 20.91
N TYR A 612 16.24 29.75 20.05
CA TYR A 612 17.40 29.42 19.22
C TYR A 612 17.31 29.98 17.78
N ASP A 613 16.28 30.78 17.47
CA ASP A 613 15.98 31.29 16.11
C ASP A 613 16.10 30.19 15.03
N ARG A 614 15.40 29.08 15.27
CA ARG A 614 15.53 27.84 14.51
C ARG A 614 14.20 27.40 13.92
N GLU A 615 14.20 27.05 12.65
CA GLU A 615 13.10 26.30 12.05
C GLU A 615 13.23 24.83 12.44
N ILE A 616 12.19 24.30 13.08
CA ILE A 616 12.15 22.90 13.53
C ILE A 616 10.93 22.25 12.88
N ILE A 617 11.16 21.15 12.19
CA ILE A 617 10.14 20.40 11.48
C ILE A 617 10.03 19.05 12.19
N VAL A 618 8.90 18.80 12.83
CA VAL A 618 8.62 17.55 13.54
C VAL A 618 7.54 16.81 12.78
N ARG A 619 7.86 15.60 12.30
CA ARG A 619 6.87 14.66 11.79
C ARG A 619 6.44 13.74 12.91
N ASP A 620 5.16 13.74 13.25
CA ASP A 620 4.57 12.70 14.07
C ASP A 620 3.91 11.63 13.20
N ARG A 621 3.23 10.65 13.81
CA ARG A 621 2.56 9.56 13.08
C ARG A 621 1.52 10.04 12.05
N ILE A 622 0.93 11.22 12.26
CA ILE A 622 -0.24 11.69 11.54
C ILE A 622 0.13 12.87 10.62
N ARG A 623 0.93 13.83 11.11
CA ARG A 623 1.17 15.10 10.43
C ARG A 623 2.55 15.69 10.73
N TYR A 624 2.86 16.72 9.95
CA TYR A 624 3.95 17.64 10.20
C TYR A 624 3.53 18.81 11.08
N HIS A 625 4.47 19.21 11.92
CA HIS A 625 4.46 20.43 12.71
C HIS A 625 5.67 21.26 12.32
N HIS A 626 5.41 22.43 11.73
CA HIS A 626 6.47 23.37 11.33
C HIS A 626 6.54 24.47 12.39
N PHE A 627 7.60 24.45 13.20
CA PHE A 627 7.84 25.41 14.26
C PHE A 627 8.76 26.52 13.77
N LYS A 628 8.27 27.76 13.84
CA LYS A 628 9.02 28.94 13.41
C LYS A 628 8.72 30.12 14.31
N LYS A 629 9.75 30.72 14.92
CA LYS A 629 9.64 31.91 15.78
C LYS A 629 8.61 31.77 16.91
N GLY A 630 8.45 30.56 17.45
CA GLY A 630 7.51 30.31 18.55
C GLY A 630 6.07 29.98 18.14
N SER A 631 5.77 29.85 16.85
CA SER A 631 4.47 29.35 16.38
C SER A 631 4.62 28.00 15.68
N CYS A 632 3.54 27.22 15.68
CA CYS A 632 3.44 25.97 14.94
C CYS A 632 2.43 26.11 13.79
N SER A 633 2.68 25.46 12.66
CA SER A 633 1.75 25.41 11.52
C SER A 633 0.38 24.81 11.87
N CYS A 634 0.25 24.08 12.98
CA CYS A 634 -1.03 23.54 13.46
C CYS A 634 -1.96 24.58 14.08
N LYS A 635 -1.48 25.79 14.42
CA LYS A 635 -2.25 26.81 15.15
C LYS A 635 -2.90 26.25 16.43
N ASP A 636 -2.22 25.32 17.09
CA ASP A 636 -2.68 24.61 18.29
C ASP A 636 -3.92 23.74 18.10
N TYR A 637 -4.26 23.47 16.84
CA TYR A 637 -5.26 22.50 16.43
C TYR A 637 -4.57 21.25 15.90
N TRP A 638 -4.29 20.28 16.78
CA TRP A 638 -3.59 19.05 16.40
C TRP A 638 -4.03 17.83 17.17
#